data_AF-A0A660WKL3-F1
#
_entry.id   AF-A0A660WKL3-F1
#
_cell.length_a   1.000
_cell.length_b   1.000
_cell.length_c   1.000
_cell.angle_alpha   90.00
_cell.angle_beta   90.00
_cell.angle_gamma   90.00
#
_symmetry.space_group_name_H-M   'P 1'
#
loop_
_entity.id
_entity.type
_entity.pdbx_description
1 polymer ?
#
loop_
_entity_poly.entity_id
_entity_poly.type
_entity_poly.pdbx_seq_one_letter_code
_entity_poly.pdbx_strand_id
1 'polypeptide(L)'
;MIRIFIISLFLITQIYAKDWYDKNWEYRKVVKVIHKNRNFEEVAVFNFFGKAKPDGSDIRVVDENGKEIPYFLVYAGPGNKYQISLPAKGDIFYVYYGNKDAEKVSYNWKPKAGLILEVYKRKGFWCDNWEKAKRIIERSKKGKLIGRSFWKKIWDGTNPFSSDKDVVKIYTGYFYCRKPGIYYFATSSAGASFLFIDDKLVASWPGWHKAEPFVRPEHSGSIYLTKGIHKLVYYHIGRRRMEISVAAIKIPKRKRFIVIPERFFIPVMECRLIKTEKFGSTITADFMWENTNYLCRNGHQLLTFKFTDKSCGKEINRWEWDFGDGQKSYERNPYHTYLLPGFYNVSLKVEDKEGNIDKITLKVKVEQDYSKIYLKPRHYSEYLEEFRKFNLKNFGKRHLFILADIFLSYNRFDEAYGCFKELMERELEGKEKEKVLLLSADISFRMKKYEEAEKIYKDMLKSKYDPEIALKLANLYLSSGKLIEAKEEFERIKRSNAGKDIKRKAEIGIGDFYRINGKTDKAKQIYEKFTDKKLYELKNGAFAQSVIYYLKIKDPFSALEKIEEWADEFPVAKLKGDWSILKARALILQKDYKEALKELEIFEKNCKGKDNLYLACVFYLKFKIYDALGDKEKAKALYEKLIEEFPGSYFSQIIKK
;
A
#
# COMPACT_ATOMS: atom_id res chain seq x y z
N MET A 1 70.94 16.04 16.42
CA MET A 1 70.32 14.93 17.19
C MET A 1 68.89 15.21 17.67
N ILE A 2 68.57 16.41 18.19
CA ILE A 2 67.22 16.73 18.72
C ILE A 2 66.11 16.78 17.65
N ARG A 3 66.42 17.17 16.39
CA ARG A 3 65.45 17.12 15.27
C ARG A 3 65.08 15.71 14.80
N ILE A 4 65.97 14.73 14.97
CA ILE A 4 65.70 13.32 14.59
C ILE A 4 64.85 12.64 15.67
N PHE A 5 64.99 13.05 16.94
CA PHE A 5 64.15 12.56 18.04
C PHE A 5 62.70 13.10 18.00
N ILE A 6 62.47 14.30 17.47
CA ILE A 6 61.12 14.88 17.33
C ILE A 6 60.39 14.31 16.11
N ILE A 7 61.08 14.04 15.00
CA ILE A 7 60.50 13.36 13.83
C ILE A 7 60.20 11.89 14.15
N SER A 8 61.07 11.22 14.92
CA SER A 8 60.76 9.88 15.43
C SER A 8 59.67 9.89 16.48
N LEU A 9 59.52 10.89 17.36
CA LEU A 9 58.35 10.95 18.26
C LEU A 9 57.03 11.22 17.51
N PHE A 10 57.04 12.04 16.45
CA PHE A 10 55.87 12.27 15.60
C PHE A 10 55.50 11.04 14.74
N LEU A 11 56.49 10.28 14.27
CA LEU A 11 56.28 8.98 13.62
C LEU A 11 55.93 7.87 14.62
N ILE A 12 56.38 7.94 15.87
CA ILE A 12 56.08 6.94 16.92
C ILE A 12 54.71 7.19 17.56
N THR A 13 54.19 8.42 17.56
CA THR A 13 52.78 8.68 17.91
C THR A 13 51.79 8.24 16.83
N GLN A 14 52.23 7.98 15.59
CA GLN A 14 51.43 7.29 14.58
C GLN A 14 51.44 5.76 14.75
N ILE A 15 52.24 5.20 15.67
CA ILE A 15 52.37 3.74 15.85
C ILE A 15 51.39 3.17 16.92
N TYR A 16 50.54 4.02 17.53
CA TYR A 16 49.53 3.56 18.52
C TYR A 16 48.08 3.99 18.24
N ALA A 17 47.75 4.34 17.00
CA ALA A 17 46.37 4.30 16.54
C ALA A 17 46.17 2.97 15.80
N LYS A 18 45.35 2.06 16.31
CA LYS A 18 44.82 0.97 15.48
C LYS A 18 44.05 1.65 14.35
N ASP A 19 44.63 1.74 13.16
CA ASP A 19 43.91 2.21 11.98
C ASP A 19 42.92 1.10 11.59
N TRP A 20 41.75 1.12 12.24
CA TRP A 20 40.65 0.20 11.95
C TRP A 20 40.17 0.31 10.49
N TYR A 21 40.63 1.29 9.71
CA TYR A 21 40.27 1.44 8.30
C TYR A 21 41.23 0.67 7.40
N ASP A 22 41.06 -0.65 7.38
CA ASP A 22 41.86 -1.57 6.60
C ASP A 22 40.99 -2.50 5.73
N LYS A 23 41.64 -3.44 5.04
CA LYS A 23 40.97 -4.46 4.22
C LYS A 23 39.98 -5.35 4.99
N ASN A 24 40.09 -5.43 6.32
CA ASN A 24 39.23 -6.27 7.16
C ASN A 24 37.95 -5.52 7.54
N TRP A 25 37.99 -4.19 7.62
CA TRP A 25 36.84 -3.34 7.89
C TRP A 25 36.42 -2.57 6.65
N GLU A 26 35.63 -3.25 5.81
CA GLU A 26 35.27 -2.80 4.46
C GLU A 26 34.59 -1.42 4.45
N TYR A 27 33.80 -1.07 5.47
CA TYR A 27 33.04 0.18 5.51
C TYR A 27 33.24 0.98 6.78
N ARG A 28 33.18 2.31 6.64
CA ARG A 28 33.15 3.28 7.73
C ARG A 28 32.12 4.37 7.47
N LYS A 29 31.32 4.71 8.48
CA LYS A 29 30.48 5.91 8.47
C LYS A 29 31.09 6.97 9.38
N VAL A 30 31.31 8.17 8.83
CA VAL A 30 31.71 9.36 9.59
C VAL A 30 30.45 10.05 10.07
N VAL A 31 30.31 10.20 11.38
CA VAL A 31 29.10 10.76 11.99
C VAL A 31 29.45 11.93 12.89
N LYS A 32 28.59 12.95 12.90
CA LYS A 32 28.71 14.13 13.76
C LYS A 32 27.55 14.18 14.75
N VAL A 33 27.83 14.39 16.03
CA VAL A 33 26.82 14.59 17.06
C VAL A 33 26.23 16.00 16.95
N ILE A 34 24.90 16.10 17.02
CA ILE A 34 24.19 17.39 17.09
C ILE A 34 23.93 17.73 18.56
N HIS A 35 24.80 18.54 19.16
CA HIS A 35 24.66 18.97 20.55
C HIS A 35 23.51 19.98 20.72
N LYS A 36 22.62 19.72 21.67
CA LYS A 36 21.46 20.60 21.99
C LYS A 36 21.45 21.17 23.41
N ASN A 37 22.30 20.68 24.33
CA ASN A 37 22.57 21.27 25.66
C ASN A 37 23.59 20.42 26.46
N ARG A 38 24.56 21.03 27.17
CA ARG A 38 25.71 20.35 27.81
C ARG A 38 25.53 19.98 29.31
N ASN A 39 24.31 19.75 29.79
CA ASN A 39 24.05 19.69 31.24
C ASN A 39 23.95 18.28 31.86
N PHE A 40 23.99 17.20 31.08
CA PHE A 40 23.79 15.82 31.56
C PHE A 40 24.76 14.84 30.89
N GLU A 41 24.68 13.55 31.26
CA GLU A 41 25.40 12.50 30.55
C GLU A 41 25.06 12.56 29.05
N GLU A 42 26.06 12.87 28.25
CA GLU A 42 25.93 13.07 26.81
C GLU A 42 25.81 11.72 26.12
N VAL A 43 24.60 11.40 25.66
CA VAL A 43 24.30 10.17 24.94
C VAL A 43 23.79 10.54 23.56
N ALA A 44 24.38 9.96 22.52
CA ALA A 44 23.92 10.09 21.16
C ALA A 44 23.36 8.77 20.62
N VAL A 45 22.51 8.88 19.61
CA VAL A 45 21.88 7.78 18.88
C VAL A 45 22.17 7.94 17.40
N PHE A 46 22.63 6.85 16.78
CA PHE A 46 22.88 6.79 15.35
C PHE A 46 22.07 5.67 14.71
N ASN A 47 21.22 6.05 13.75
CA ASN A 47 20.48 5.13 12.90
C ASN A 47 21.23 4.99 11.58
N PHE A 48 21.52 3.76 11.17
CA PHE A 48 22.19 3.55 9.90
C PHE A 48 21.80 2.24 9.25
N PHE A 49 22.13 2.16 7.97
CA PHE A 49 21.95 0.99 7.14
C PHE A 49 23.31 0.55 6.60
N GLY A 50 23.53 -0.76 6.49
CA GLY A 50 24.83 -1.26 6.03
C GLY A 50 24.98 -2.78 6.15
N LYS A 51 26.02 -3.32 5.52
CA LYS A 51 26.35 -4.76 5.50
C LYS A 51 27.03 -5.25 6.80
N ALA A 52 26.58 -4.76 7.95
CA ALA A 52 26.98 -5.35 9.22
C ALA A 52 26.36 -6.75 9.38
N LYS A 53 26.90 -7.56 10.28
CA LYS A 53 26.33 -8.84 10.70
C LYS A 53 24.94 -8.62 11.31
N PRO A 54 24.01 -9.59 11.21
CA PRO A 54 22.65 -9.44 11.75
C PRO A 54 22.57 -9.16 13.25
N ASP A 55 23.58 -9.54 14.02
CA ASP A 55 23.66 -9.30 15.46
C ASP A 55 24.56 -8.11 15.84
N GLY A 56 25.10 -7.39 14.84
CA GLY A 56 25.97 -6.24 15.00
C GLY A 56 27.33 -6.55 15.63
N SER A 57 27.80 -7.81 15.60
CA SER A 57 29.07 -8.20 16.23
C SER A 57 30.30 -7.57 15.56
N ASP A 58 30.18 -7.23 14.29
CA ASP A 58 31.17 -6.51 13.48
C ASP A 58 30.91 -5.01 13.46
N ILE A 59 30.40 -4.40 14.53
CA ILE A 59 30.30 -2.94 14.64
C ILE A 59 31.36 -2.46 15.62
N ARG A 60 32.08 -1.40 15.25
CA ARG A 60 33.03 -0.71 16.13
C ARG A 60 32.85 0.79 16.01
N VAL A 61 33.03 1.48 17.13
CA VAL A 61 32.92 2.94 17.19
C VAL A 61 34.23 3.46 17.73
N VAL A 62 34.83 4.42 17.04
CA VAL A 62 36.02 5.14 17.54
C VAL A 62 35.78 6.63 17.48
N ASP A 63 36.45 7.37 18.35
CA ASP A 63 36.46 8.83 18.33
C ASP A 63 37.45 9.39 17.29
N GLU A 64 37.55 10.72 17.23
CA GLU A 64 38.45 11.44 16.33
C GLU A 64 39.94 11.14 16.52
N ASN A 65 40.33 10.61 17.69
CA ASN A 65 41.71 10.24 18.01
C ASN A 65 41.98 8.74 17.76
N GLY A 66 41.02 8.02 17.16
CA GLY A 66 41.14 6.58 16.90
C GLY A 66 40.95 5.70 18.15
N LYS A 67 40.49 6.27 19.27
CA LYS A 67 40.22 5.51 20.48
C LYS A 67 38.86 4.84 20.38
N GLU A 68 38.80 3.54 20.66
CA GLU A 68 37.56 2.77 20.69
C GLU A 68 36.63 3.26 21.82
N ILE A 69 35.38 3.49 21.45
CA ILE A 69 34.33 4.01 22.33
C ILE A 69 33.28 2.91 22.55
N PRO A 70 32.90 2.64 23.81
CA PRO A 70 31.86 1.67 24.07
C PRO A 70 30.52 2.12 23.47
N TYR A 71 29.78 1.20 22.90
CA TYR A 71 28.43 1.47 22.39
C TYR A 71 27.42 0.46 22.90
N PHE A 72 26.16 0.85 22.89
CA PHE A 72 25.03 -0.01 23.14
C PHE A 72 24.29 -0.27 21.83
N LEU A 73 24.22 -1.54 21.42
CA LEU A 73 23.42 -1.97 20.27
C LEU A 73 21.93 -1.91 20.65
N VAL A 74 21.29 -0.82 20.26
CA VAL A 74 19.86 -0.62 20.52
C VAL A 74 19.06 -1.57 19.66
N TYR A 75 19.40 -1.68 18.38
CA TYR A 75 18.65 -2.48 17.42
C TYR A 75 19.57 -3.02 16.33
N ALA A 76 19.34 -4.28 15.98
CA ALA A 76 19.90 -4.92 14.80
C ALA A 76 18.84 -5.82 14.15
N GLY A 77 18.58 -5.59 12.87
CA GLY A 77 17.61 -6.37 12.08
C GLY A 77 16.29 -5.65 11.83
N PRO A 78 15.24 -6.38 11.44
CA PRO A 78 15.37 -7.30 10.34
C PRO A 78 15.83 -6.57 9.06
N GLY A 79 16.68 -7.22 8.29
CA GLY A 79 17.39 -6.57 7.18
C GLY A 79 18.62 -5.82 7.67
N ASN A 80 19.20 -5.01 6.79
CA ASN A 80 20.45 -4.28 7.05
C ASN A 80 20.24 -2.95 7.80
N LYS A 81 19.37 -2.92 8.82
CA LYS A 81 19.05 -1.72 9.62
C LYS A 81 19.58 -1.85 11.04
N TYR A 82 20.22 -0.79 11.53
CA TYR A 82 20.89 -0.74 12.83
C TYR A 82 20.61 0.57 13.56
N GLN A 83 20.54 0.48 14.88
CA GLN A 83 20.55 1.64 15.77
C GLN A 83 21.55 1.37 16.89
N ILE A 84 22.51 2.26 17.04
CA ILE A 84 23.49 2.23 18.13
C ILE A 84 23.36 3.49 18.98
N SER A 85 23.77 3.37 20.23
CA SER A 85 23.93 4.50 21.15
C SER A 85 25.33 4.54 21.71
N LEU A 86 25.88 5.74 21.89
CA LEU A 86 27.26 5.95 22.30
C LEU A 86 27.40 7.16 23.24
N PRO A 87 28.43 7.18 24.12
CA PRO A 87 28.84 8.37 24.86
C PRO A 87 29.27 9.47 23.90
N ALA A 88 28.68 10.65 24.02
CA ALA A 88 28.77 11.72 23.05
C ALA A 88 29.59 12.91 23.58
N LYS A 89 30.73 12.62 24.22
CA LYS A 89 31.67 13.64 24.72
C LYS A 89 32.48 14.32 23.61
N GLY A 90 32.59 13.67 22.45
CA GLY A 90 33.24 14.21 21.26
C GLY A 90 32.22 14.59 20.19
N ASP A 91 32.67 15.34 19.18
CA ASP A 91 31.80 15.84 18.11
C ASP A 91 31.71 14.85 16.94
N ILE A 92 32.81 14.17 16.62
CA ILE A 92 32.94 13.29 15.45
C ILE A 92 33.29 11.87 15.90
N PHE A 93 32.60 10.90 15.31
CA PHE A 93 32.87 9.48 15.51
C PHE A 93 32.92 8.75 14.18
N TYR A 94 33.62 7.63 14.19
CA TYR A 94 33.70 6.72 13.06
C TYR A 94 33.09 5.37 13.43
N VAL A 95 32.12 4.93 12.64
CA VAL A 95 31.41 3.65 12.84
C VAL A 95 31.88 2.68 11.76
N TYR A 96 32.64 1.67 12.16
CA TYR A 96 33.21 0.64 11.28
C TYR A 96 32.30 -0.59 11.26
N TYR A 97 32.17 -1.21 10.08
CA TYR A 97 31.45 -2.47 9.88
C TYR A 97 31.85 -3.20 8.59
N GLY A 98 31.34 -4.42 8.40
CA GLY A 98 31.63 -5.24 7.22
C GLY A 98 32.79 -6.22 7.43
N ASN A 99 33.23 -6.43 8.68
CA ASN A 99 34.28 -7.38 9.00
C ASN A 99 33.67 -8.77 9.30
N LYS A 100 33.87 -9.72 8.37
CA LYS A 100 33.32 -11.09 8.48
C LYS A 100 33.96 -11.89 9.62
N ASP A 101 35.20 -11.59 9.97
CA ASP A 101 35.97 -12.31 10.99
C ASP A 101 35.90 -11.62 12.35
N ALA A 102 35.29 -10.42 12.43
CA ALA A 102 35.15 -9.71 13.69
C ALA A 102 34.33 -10.49 14.71
N GLU A 103 34.96 -10.75 15.84
CA GLU A 103 34.31 -11.31 17.02
C GLU A 103 33.41 -10.30 17.72
N LYS A 104 32.45 -10.81 18.48
CA LYS A 104 31.51 -9.99 19.24
C LYS A 104 32.19 -9.40 20.47
N VAL A 105 32.18 -8.07 20.57
CA VAL A 105 32.62 -7.36 21.77
C VAL A 105 31.41 -6.97 22.61
N SER A 106 31.50 -7.22 23.92
CA SER A 106 30.49 -6.81 24.89
C SER A 106 31.00 -5.63 25.70
N TYR A 107 30.39 -4.48 25.54
CA TYR A 107 30.69 -3.30 26.35
C TYR A 107 29.85 -3.31 27.62
N ASN A 108 30.50 -3.09 28.77
CA ASN A 108 29.81 -2.87 30.04
C ASN A 108 29.33 -1.41 30.18
N TRP A 109 28.70 -0.88 29.14
CA TRP A 109 28.14 0.47 29.12
C TRP A 109 26.70 0.43 28.62
N LYS A 110 25.81 1.19 29.27
CA LYS A 110 24.42 1.36 28.88
C LYS A 110 24.05 2.84 28.96
N PRO A 111 23.26 3.36 28.00
CA PRO A 111 22.86 4.75 28.01
C PRO A 111 21.99 5.05 29.25
N LYS A 112 22.35 6.11 29.98
CA LYS A 112 21.54 6.67 31.08
C LYS A 112 20.78 7.92 30.66
N ALA A 113 20.23 7.88 29.45
CA ALA A 113 19.44 8.95 28.86
C ALA A 113 18.29 8.37 28.03
N GLY A 114 17.29 9.20 27.76
CA GLY A 114 16.11 8.86 26.99
C GLY A 114 15.20 7.85 27.68
N LEU A 115 14.30 7.30 26.89
CA LEU A 115 13.39 6.21 27.25
C LEU A 115 13.61 5.07 26.26
N ILE A 116 14.15 3.95 26.70
CA ILE A 116 14.33 2.77 25.85
C ILE A 116 13.11 1.87 26.02
N LEU A 117 12.46 1.54 24.91
CA LEU A 117 11.42 0.52 24.85
C LEU A 117 12.04 -0.79 24.34
N GLU A 118 11.86 -1.87 25.10
CA GLU A 118 12.11 -3.25 24.67
C GLU A 118 10.79 -4.01 24.59
N VAL A 119 10.59 -4.76 23.50
CA VAL A 119 9.40 -5.58 23.30
C VAL A 119 9.81 -7.03 23.09
N TYR A 120 9.26 -7.91 23.91
CA TYR A 120 9.52 -9.35 23.89
C TYR A 120 8.25 -10.13 23.56
N LYS A 121 8.40 -11.28 22.89
CA LYS A 121 7.29 -12.23 22.76
C LYS A 121 6.91 -12.73 24.15
N ARG A 122 5.65 -12.59 24.53
CA ARG A 122 5.17 -12.95 25.87
C ARG A 122 5.22 -14.48 26.06
N LYS A 123 5.87 -14.92 27.15
CA LYS A 123 5.89 -16.32 27.60
C LYS A 123 5.24 -16.45 28.99
N GLY A 124 3.92 -16.66 29.00
CA GLY A 124 3.11 -16.78 30.21
C GLY A 124 1.65 -16.45 29.96
N PHE A 125 0.80 -16.59 30.98
CA PHE A 125 -0.65 -16.36 30.87
C PHE A 125 -1.12 -15.18 31.72
N TRP A 126 -1.59 -15.46 32.94
CA TRP A 126 -2.19 -14.49 33.85
C TRP A 126 -1.16 -13.90 34.83
N CYS A 127 -1.31 -12.62 35.15
CA CYS A 127 -0.45 -11.89 36.06
C CYS A 127 -1.29 -10.99 36.97
N ASP A 128 -1.42 -11.36 38.24
CA ASP A 128 -2.19 -10.62 39.27
C ASP A 128 -1.30 -10.00 40.36
N ASN A 129 0.03 -10.14 40.27
CA ASN A 129 1.00 -9.54 41.18
C ASN A 129 2.37 -9.45 40.50
N TRP A 130 3.29 -8.75 41.17
CA TRP A 130 4.65 -8.53 40.69
C TRP A 130 5.48 -9.82 40.60
N GLU A 131 5.33 -10.76 41.53
CA GLU A 131 6.10 -12.01 41.57
C GLU A 131 5.78 -12.90 40.35
N LYS A 132 4.51 -12.95 39.94
CA LYS A 132 4.12 -13.57 38.66
C LYS A 132 4.63 -12.76 37.47
N ALA A 133 4.54 -11.43 37.51
CA ALA A 133 5.03 -10.56 36.45
C ALA A 133 6.52 -10.79 36.17
N LYS A 134 7.33 -10.82 37.23
CA LYS A 134 8.77 -11.04 37.20
C LYS A 134 9.12 -12.35 36.49
N ARG A 135 8.45 -13.45 36.85
CA ARG A 135 8.63 -14.76 36.19
C ARG A 135 8.29 -14.72 34.70
N ILE A 136 7.20 -14.05 34.32
CA ILE A 136 6.79 -13.90 32.90
C ILE A 136 7.83 -13.08 32.14
N ILE A 137 8.31 -11.97 32.73
CA ILE A 137 9.33 -11.11 32.15
C ILE A 137 10.65 -11.88 31.96
N GLU A 138 11.13 -12.58 32.97
CA GLU A 138 12.36 -13.38 32.91
C GLU A 138 12.26 -14.47 31.82
N ARG A 139 11.15 -15.21 31.77
CA ARG A 139 10.90 -16.21 30.71
C ARG A 139 10.84 -15.56 29.33
N SER A 140 10.20 -14.41 29.19
CA SER A 140 10.07 -13.69 27.92
C SER A 140 11.42 -13.13 27.45
N LYS A 141 12.27 -12.64 28.38
CA LYS A 141 13.65 -12.18 28.12
C LYS A 141 14.58 -13.31 27.66
N LYS A 142 14.41 -14.52 28.19
CA LYS A 142 15.06 -15.75 27.67
C LYS A 142 14.50 -16.19 26.31
N GLY A 143 13.38 -15.61 25.89
CA GLY A 143 12.75 -15.84 24.59
C GLY A 143 13.25 -14.86 23.52
N LYS A 144 12.35 -14.47 22.63
CA LYS A 144 12.65 -13.63 21.47
C LYS A 144 12.41 -12.15 21.79
N LEU A 145 13.45 -11.33 21.66
CA LEU A 145 13.32 -9.88 21.52
C LEU A 145 12.70 -9.59 20.15
N ILE A 146 11.56 -8.90 20.13
CA ILE A 146 10.86 -8.48 18.91
C ILE A 146 11.51 -7.20 18.38
N GLY A 147 11.80 -6.25 19.26
CA GLY A 147 12.44 -5.00 18.90
C GLY A 147 12.84 -4.18 20.12
N ARG A 148 13.75 -3.24 19.90
CA ARG A 148 14.19 -2.26 20.89
C ARG A 148 14.46 -0.94 20.19
N SER A 149 14.06 0.18 20.79
CA SER A 149 14.39 1.52 20.29
C SER A 149 14.31 2.58 21.37
N PHE A 150 14.91 3.73 21.13
CA PHE A 150 14.55 4.94 21.87
C PHE A 150 13.13 5.36 21.52
N TRP A 151 12.37 5.69 22.56
CA TRP A 151 10.95 5.94 22.51
C TRP A 151 10.63 7.30 23.15
N LYS A 152 9.45 7.84 22.86
CA LYS A 152 9.10 9.21 23.24
C LYS A 152 8.37 9.30 24.56
N LYS A 153 7.43 8.39 24.81
CA LYS A 153 6.54 8.43 25.98
C LYS A 153 5.97 7.05 26.26
N ILE A 154 5.55 6.81 27.50
CA ILE A 154 4.81 5.60 27.86
C ILE A 154 3.32 5.92 27.67
N TRP A 155 2.89 5.95 26.40
CA TRP A 155 1.49 6.08 26.01
C TRP A 155 1.32 5.46 24.62
N ASP A 156 1.22 4.14 24.61
CA ASP A 156 1.19 3.33 23.39
C ASP A 156 -0.03 2.41 23.40
N GLY A 157 -0.71 2.34 22.26
CA GLY A 157 -1.88 1.48 22.02
C GLY A 157 -1.57 0.23 21.19
N THR A 158 -0.33 0.08 20.73
CA THR A 158 0.10 -0.95 19.77
C THR A 158 1.56 -1.36 20.00
N ASN A 159 1.95 -2.52 19.47
CA ASN A 159 3.33 -2.94 19.38
C ASN A 159 3.98 -2.22 18.18
N PRO A 160 5.00 -1.36 18.37
CA PRO A 160 5.56 -0.56 17.29
C PRO A 160 6.58 -1.31 16.42
N PHE A 161 6.87 -2.59 16.71
CA PHE A 161 7.89 -3.36 16.01
C PHE A 161 7.33 -4.51 15.17
N SER A 162 6.09 -4.95 15.42
CA SER A 162 5.43 -6.00 14.64
C SER A 162 3.92 -5.99 14.86
N SER A 163 3.21 -6.79 14.06
CA SER A 163 1.77 -7.05 14.24
C SER A 163 1.45 -7.94 15.46
N ASP A 164 2.46 -8.47 16.16
CA ASP A 164 2.25 -9.28 17.35
C ASP A 164 1.54 -8.47 18.44
N LYS A 165 0.44 -9.02 18.97
CA LYS A 165 -0.36 -8.41 20.06
C LYS A 165 -0.18 -9.08 21.43
N ASP A 166 0.70 -10.08 21.50
CA ASP A 166 0.97 -10.87 22.70
C ASP A 166 2.42 -10.65 23.13
N VAL A 167 2.67 -9.47 23.70
CA VAL A 167 4.02 -9.00 24.01
C VAL A 167 4.19 -8.56 25.46
N VAL A 168 5.44 -8.52 25.91
CA VAL A 168 5.88 -7.83 27.12
C VAL A 168 6.64 -6.59 26.69
N LYS A 169 6.20 -5.42 27.16
CA LYS A 169 6.89 -4.14 26.94
C LYS A 169 7.63 -3.74 28.20
N ILE A 170 8.89 -3.35 28.05
CA ILE A 170 9.73 -2.88 29.14
C ILE A 170 10.28 -1.53 28.72
N TYR A 171 9.92 -0.50 29.48
CA TYR A 171 10.41 0.84 29.26
C TYR A 171 11.43 1.14 30.35
N THR A 172 12.64 1.55 29.96
CA THR A 172 13.70 1.98 30.88
C THR A 172 14.07 3.40 30.53
N GLY A 173 13.82 4.33 31.44
CA GLY A 173 14.12 5.75 31.22
C GLY A 173 14.92 6.35 32.36
N TYR A 174 15.63 7.43 32.05
CA TYR A 174 16.38 8.20 33.04
C TYR A 174 15.95 9.65 32.99
N PHE A 175 15.76 10.26 34.16
CA PHE A 175 15.30 11.64 34.29
C PHE A 175 16.06 12.36 35.39
N TYR A 176 16.13 13.69 35.31
CA TYR A 176 16.78 14.51 36.33
C TYR A 176 15.77 15.21 37.22
N CYS A 177 15.76 14.88 38.50
CA CYS A 177 15.00 15.58 39.52
C CYS A 177 15.73 16.87 39.92
N ARG A 178 15.18 18.02 39.54
CA ARG A 178 15.75 19.35 39.89
C ARG A 178 15.41 19.79 41.30
N LYS A 179 14.20 19.48 41.77
CA LYS A 179 13.66 19.93 43.06
C LYS A 179 13.33 18.70 43.89
N PRO A 180 14.05 18.45 44.99
CA PRO A 180 13.70 17.36 45.89
C PRO A 180 12.26 17.49 46.39
N GLY A 181 11.61 16.36 46.64
CA GLY A 181 10.26 16.34 47.18
C GLY A 181 9.48 15.07 46.86
N ILE A 182 8.21 15.06 47.26
CA ILE A 182 7.30 13.93 47.02
C ILE A 182 6.70 14.05 45.61
N TYR A 183 6.95 13.03 44.80
CA TYR A 183 6.39 12.88 43.46
C TYR A 183 5.40 11.72 43.45
N TYR A 184 4.31 11.87 42.70
CA TYR A 184 3.33 10.81 42.55
C TYR A 184 3.40 10.25 41.13
N PHE A 185 3.32 8.93 41.04
CA PHE A 185 3.29 8.21 39.78
C PHE A 185 2.07 7.31 39.72
N ALA A 186 1.62 7.01 38.50
CA ALA A 186 0.47 6.18 38.27
C ALA A 186 0.56 5.41 36.96
N THR A 187 -0.27 4.39 36.81
CA THR A 187 -0.40 3.59 35.59
C THR A 187 -1.87 3.48 35.15
N SER A 188 -2.09 3.42 33.84
CA SER A 188 -3.36 2.99 33.23
C SER A 188 -3.04 2.10 32.02
N SER A 189 -3.59 0.91 31.97
CA SER A 189 -3.24 -0.08 30.93
C SER A 189 -4.42 -0.99 30.57
N ALA A 190 -4.22 -1.91 29.63
CA ALA A 190 -5.19 -2.97 29.32
C ALA A 190 -4.78 -4.35 29.88
N GLY A 191 -3.50 -4.50 30.24
CA GLY A 191 -2.96 -5.66 30.92
C GLY A 191 -2.09 -5.24 32.10
N ALA A 192 -1.47 -6.22 32.77
CA ALA A 192 -0.76 -5.98 34.01
C ALA A 192 0.39 -4.99 33.83
N SER A 193 0.45 -3.97 34.68
CA SER A 193 1.47 -2.93 34.62
C SER A 193 2.11 -2.65 35.97
N PHE A 194 3.41 -2.36 35.96
CA PHE A 194 4.21 -2.12 37.16
C PHE A 194 5.25 -1.03 36.87
N LEU A 195 5.27 0.01 37.69
CA LEU A 195 6.13 1.16 37.55
C LEU A 195 7.07 1.27 38.75
N PHE A 196 8.36 1.25 38.46
CA PHE A 196 9.44 1.35 39.43
C PHE A 196 10.19 2.67 39.27
N ILE A 197 10.56 3.26 40.40
CA ILE A 197 11.52 4.37 40.47
C ILE A 197 12.66 3.94 41.39
N ASP A 198 13.89 3.97 40.89
CA ASP A 198 15.09 3.48 41.59
C ASP A 198 14.86 2.11 42.25
N ASP A 199 14.31 1.19 41.45
CA ASP A 199 14.03 -0.20 41.81
C ASP A 199 12.99 -0.38 42.96
N LYS A 200 12.31 0.69 43.38
CA LYS A 200 11.14 0.66 44.26
C LYS A 200 9.84 0.66 43.45
N LEU A 201 8.92 -0.25 43.72
CA LEU A 201 7.60 -0.28 43.10
C LEU A 201 6.77 0.92 43.60
N VAL A 202 6.37 1.81 42.70
CA VAL A 202 5.63 3.05 43.06
C VAL A 202 4.18 3.01 42.57
N ALA A 203 3.89 2.34 41.45
CA ALA A 203 2.53 2.17 40.97
C ALA A 203 2.35 0.81 40.30
N SER A 204 1.18 0.20 40.46
CA SER A 204 0.85 -1.08 39.85
C SER A 204 -0.63 -1.19 39.52
N TRP A 205 -0.93 -1.92 38.46
CA TRP A 205 -2.28 -2.36 38.13
C TRP A 205 -2.19 -3.79 37.58
N PRO A 206 -2.26 -4.78 38.46
CA PRO A 206 -2.19 -6.18 38.05
C PRO A 206 -3.49 -6.65 37.37
N GLY A 207 -3.41 -7.76 36.65
CA GLY A 207 -4.54 -8.42 36.01
C GLY A 207 -4.84 -7.90 34.60
N TRP A 208 -6.01 -8.28 34.09
CA TRP A 208 -6.56 -7.78 32.83
C TRP A 208 -7.75 -6.89 33.12
N HIS A 209 -7.76 -5.73 32.49
CA HIS A 209 -8.80 -4.73 32.68
C HIS A 209 -9.03 -4.00 31.35
N LYS A 210 -10.02 -3.10 31.33
CA LYS A 210 -10.13 -2.13 30.24
C LYS A 210 -9.21 -0.95 30.57
N ALA A 211 -8.65 -0.31 29.55
CA ALA A 211 -7.94 0.93 29.76
C ALA A 211 -8.94 2.02 30.14
N GLU A 212 -8.60 2.81 31.16
CA GLU A 212 -9.45 3.88 31.65
C GLU A 212 -8.86 5.25 31.27
N PRO A 213 -9.71 6.24 30.93
CA PRO A 213 -9.26 7.57 30.54
C PRO A 213 -8.78 8.42 31.73
N PHE A 214 -8.86 7.90 32.95
CA PHE A 214 -8.43 8.55 34.18
C PHE A 214 -7.54 7.62 35.03
N VAL A 215 -6.82 8.22 35.98
CA VAL A 215 -5.99 7.49 36.95
C VAL A 215 -6.80 7.27 38.22
N ARG A 216 -6.89 6.01 38.66
CA ARG A 216 -7.46 5.66 39.95
C ARG A 216 -6.43 5.78 41.08
N PRO A 217 -6.81 6.24 42.29
CA PRO A 217 -5.88 6.31 43.43
C PRO A 217 -5.19 4.99 43.75
N GLU A 218 -5.90 3.86 43.61
CA GLU A 218 -5.43 2.51 43.93
C GLU A 218 -4.31 2.02 42.99
N HIS A 219 -4.11 2.69 41.85
CA HIS A 219 -3.08 2.38 40.86
C HIS A 219 -2.01 3.48 40.79
N SER A 220 -1.87 4.21 41.89
CA SER A 220 -0.91 5.30 42.06
C SER A 220 -0.16 5.16 43.38
N GLY A 221 1.01 5.78 43.45
CA GLY A 221 1.78 5.88 44.68
C GLY A 221 2.78 7.00 44.61
N SER A 222 3.49 7.22 45.71
CA SER A 222 4.43 8.33 45.84
C SER A 222 5.82 7.88 46.26
N ILE A 223 6.82 8.66 45.86
CA ILE A 223 8.20 8.47 46.26
C ILE A 223 8.84 9.84 46.51
N TYR A 224 9.71 9.90 47.53
CA TYR A 224 10.55 11.06 47.74
C TYR A 224 11.77 10.98 46.81
N LEU A 225 11.94 12.00 45.96
CA LEU A 225 13.07 12.10 45.05
C LEU A 225 14.09 13.11 45.58
N THR A 226 15.36 12.74 45.57
CA THR A 226 16.48 13.65 45.83
C THR A 226 16.78 14.49 44.59
N LYS A 227 17.67 15.48 44.71
CA LYS A 227 18.19 16.18 43.53
C LYS A 227 19.17 15.23 42.83
N GLY A 228 19.00 14.97 41.54
CA GLY A 228 19.89 14.06 40.81
C GLY A 228 19.20 13.26 39.71
N ILE A 229 19.95 12.31 39.13
CA ILE A 229 19.44 11.38 38.13
C ILE A 229 18.72 10.22 38.82
N HIS A 230 17.52 9.91 38.35
CA HIS A 230 16.70 8.80 38.82
C HIS A 230 16.33 7.89 37.64
N LYS A 231 16.15 6.60 37.94
CA LYS A 231 15.80 5.57 36.95
C LYS A 231 14.33 5.23 37.06
N LEU A 232 13.65 5.20 35.92
CA LEU A 232 12.27 4.74 35.76
C LEU A 232 12.27 3.42 35.00
N VAL A 233 11.58 2.41 35.53
CA VAL A 233 11.29 1.17 34.78
C VAL A 233 9.80 0.89 34.80
N TYR A 234 9.21 0.76 33.63
CA TYR A 234 7.80 0.42 33.47
C TYR A 234 7.65 -0.90 32.73
N TYR A 235 6.99 -1.86 33.36
CA TYR A 235 6.68 -3.15 32.79
C TYR A 235 5.21 -3.17 32.39
N HIS A 236 4.92 -3.67 31.19
CA HIS A 236 3.57 -3.96 30.75
C HIS A 236 3.48 -5.34 30.11
N ILE A 237 2.59 -6.16 30.64
CA ILE A 237 2.31 -7.50 30.16
C ILE A 237 1.00 -7.43 29.39
N GLY A 238 1.10 -7.46 28.06
CA GLY A 238 -0.04 -7.25 27.17
C GLY A 238 -1.16 -8.27 27.39
N ARG A 239 -2.40 -7.77 27.31
CA ARG A 239 -3.60 -8.58 27.21
C ARG A 239 -3.82 -8.96 25.74
N ARG A 240 -4.25 -10.19 25.50
CA ARG A 240 -4.54 -10.69 24.15
C ARG A 240 -5.49 -9.72 23.43
N ARG A 241 -5.06 -9.19 22.28
CA ARG A 241 -5.78 -8.25 21.39
C ARG A 241 -5.95 -6.80 21.88
N MET A 242 -5.45 -6.42 23.06
CA MET A 242 -5.55 -5.04 23.56
C MET A 242 -4.25 -4.61 24.26
N GLU A 243 -3.51 -3.70 23.63
CA GLU A 243 -2.18 -3.29 24.09
C GLU A 243 -2.11 -1.81 24.44
N ILE A 244 -2.72 -1.41 25.56
CA ILE A 244 -2.62 -0.03 26.03
C ILE A 244 -1.68 0.02 27.23
N SER A 245 -0.66 0.86 27.16
CA SER A 245 0.29 1.12 28.24
C SER A 245 0.45 2.62 28.46
N VAL A 246 0.12 3.10 29.66
CA VAL A 246 0.24 4.50 30.06
C VAL A 246 0.94 4.61 31.41
N ALA A 247 1.99 5.42 31.48
CA ALA A 247 2.55 5.88 32.75
C ALA A 247 2.32 7.39 32.91
N ALA A 248 1.91 7.78 34.11
CA ALA A 248 1.58 9.16 34.44
C ALA A 248 2.36 9.65 35.68
N ILE A 249 2.54 10.96 35.75
CA ILE A 249 3.20 11.65 36.85
C ILE A 249 2.37 12.85 37.30
N LYS A 250 2.32 13.08 38.60
CA LYS A 250 1.84 14.31 39.22
C LYS A 250 3.00 14.93 39.99
N ILE A 251 3.59 15.97 39.41
CA ILE A 251 4.71 16.73 39.99
C ILE A 251 4.23 17.61 41.17
N PRO A 252 5.12 17.98 42.10
CA PRO A 252 4.79 18.89 43.20
C PRO A 252 4.05 20.14 42.71
N LYS A 253 3.02 20.57 43.44
CA LYS A 253 2.13 21.71 43.13
C LYS A 253 1.16 21.53 41.94
N ARG A 254 1.13 20.38 41.26
CA ARG A 254 0.07 20.07 40.27
C ARG A 254 -1.11 19.33 40.89
N LYS A 255 -2.32 19.74 40.52
CA LYS A 255 -3.57 19.12 40.98
C LYS A 255 -3.89 17.77 40.29
N ARG A 256 -3.45 17.57 39.05
CA ARG A 256 -3.80 16.39 38.23
C ARG A 256 -2.55 15.66 37.71
N PHE A 257 -2.70 14.35 37.50
CA PHE A 257 -1.75 13.54 36.76
C PHE A 257 -1.68 13.97 35.30
N ILE A 258 -0.49 13.86 34.72
CA ILE A 258 -0.28 13.96 33.27
C ILE A 258 0.48 12.72 32.80
N VAL A 259 0.27 12.30 31.55
CA VAL A 259 1.16 11.33 30.90
C VAL A 259 2.59 11.85 31.00
N ILE A 260 3.54 10.98 31.34
CA ILE A 260 4.95 11.36 31.44
C ILE A 260 5.41 11.87 30.06
N PRO A 261 5.73 13.17 29.93
CA PRO A 261 6.06 13.74 28.63
C PRO A 261 7.49 13.38 28.22
N GLU A 262 7.81 13.40 26.93
CA GLU A 262 9.16 13.10 26.41
C GLU A 262 10.25 13.93 27.10
N ARG A 263 10.01 15.23 27.28
CA ARG A 263 10.90 16.18 27.99
C ARG A 263 11.14 15.86 29.47
N PHE A 264 10.44 14.87 30.04
CA PHE A 264 10.71 14.39 31.39
C PHE A 264 12.02 13.62 31.44
N PHE A 265 12.30 12.82 30.41
CA PHE A 265 13.52 12.04 30.32
C PHE A 265 14.71 12.93 29.90
N ILE A 266 15.92 12.54 30.31
CA ILE A 266 17.16 13.16 29.85
C ILE A 266 17.19 13.03 28.32
N PRO A 267 17.40 14.11 27.55
CA PRO A 267 17.36 14.04 26.10
C PRO A 267 18.52 13.21 25.56
N VAL A 268 18.27 12.50 24.46
CA VAL A 268 19.32 11.89 23.65
C VAL A 268 19.61 12.75 22.43
N MET A 269 20.87 12.81 22.04
CA MET A 269 21.32 13.54 20.86
C MET A 269 21.23 12.64 19.61
N GLU A 270 21.11 13.28 18.46
CA GLU A 270 21.10 12.57 17.17
C GLU A 270 22.46 12.71 16.50
N CYS A 271 22.94 11.62 15.93
CA CYS A 271 24.11 11.63 15.05
C CYS A 271 23.66 11.89 13.61
N ARG A 272 24.28 12.87 12.96
CA ARG A 272 24.15 13.12 11.52
C ARG A 272 25.24 12.36 10.77
N LEU A 273 24.85 11.61 9.73
CA LEU A 273 25.78 11.04 8.77
C LEU A 273 26.45 12.15 7.96
N ILE A 274 27.78 12.18 7.97
CA ILE A 274 28.60 13.09 7.14
C ILE A 274 28.93 12.42 5.82
N LYS A 275 29.53 11.22 5.87
CA LYS A 275 29.85 10.40 4.69
C LYS A 275 29.95 8.92 5.04
N THR A 276 29.76 8.09 4.03
CA THR A 276 30.06 6.66 4.05
C THR A 276 31.28 6.42 3.17
N GLU A 277 32.23 5.64 3.67
CA GLU A 277 33.48 5.32 3.00
C GLU A 277 33.63 3.80 2.91
N LYS A 278 34.14 3.33 1.78
CA LYS A 278 34.50 1.95 1.53
C LYS A 278 36.00 1.86 1.31
N PHE A 279 36.67 0.94 2.01
CA PHE A 279 38.12 0.79 1.96
C PHE A 279 38.59 0.58 0.52
N GLY A 280 39.61 1.33 0.11
CA GLY A 280 40.18 1.28 -1.24
C GLY A 280 39.31 1.89 -2.36
N SER A 281 38.20 2.54 -2.03
CA SER A 281 37.27 3.10 -3.02
C SER A 281 37.19 4.63 -2.97
N THR A 282 37.19 5.27 -4.15
CA THR A 282 36.99 6.73 -4.32
C THR A 282 35.52 7.12 -4.36
N ILE A 283 34.64 6.15 -4.70
CA ILE A 283 33.18 6.25 -4.71
C ILE A 283 32.61 5.16 -3.81
N THR A 284 31.57 5.46 -3.04
CA THR A 284 30.92 4.52 -2.13
C THR A 284 29.41 4.63 -2.27
N ALA A 285 28.78 3.57 -2.73
CA ALA A 285 27.34 3.45 -2.83
C ALA A 285 26.74 3.25 -1.43
N ASP A 286 25.75 4.05 -1.07
CA ASP A 286 25.06 3.94 0.21
C ASP A 286 23.63 4.46 0.07
N PHE A 287 22.69 3.85 0.79
CA PHE A 287 21.31 4.32 0.78
C PHE A 287 20.57 4.03 2.07
N MET A 288 19.47 4.76 2.24
CA MET A 288 18.51 4.56 3.31
C MET A 288 17.11 4.37 2.71
N TRP A 289 16.22 3.75 3.47
CA TRP A 289 14.82 3.64 3.09
C TRP A 289 13.89 3.95 4.26
N GLU A 290 12.70 4.46 3.93
CA GLU A 290 11.60 4.63 4.87
C GLU A 290 10.29 4.16 4.23
N ASN A 291 9.45 3.49 5.01
CA ASN A 291 8.09 3.18 4.58
C ASN A 291 7.26 4.46 4.67
N THR A 292 6.90 5.02 3.53
CA THR A 292 6.14 6.28 3.45
C THR A 292 4.64 6.03 3.34
N ASN A 293 4.24 4.80 3.03
CA ASN A 293 2.84 4.54 2.72
C ASN A 293 2.31 3.12 2.93
N TYR A 294 0.99 3.07 3.06
CA TYR A 294 0.12 1.92 3.02
C TYR A 294 -1.11 2.24 2.16
N LEU A 295 -1.25 1.57 1.00
CA LEU A 295 -2.50 1.56 0.23
C LEU A 295 -3.16 0.19 0.40
N CYS A 296 -4.43 0.17 0.85
CA CYS A 296 -5.27 -1.02 0.81
C CYS A 296 -6.33 -0.87 -0.27
N ARG A 297 -6.29 -1.76 -1.28
CA ARG A 297 -7.26 -1.77 -2.39
C ARG A 297 -7.57 -3.21 -2.76
N ASN A 298 -8.86 -3.55 -2.89
CA ASN A 298 -9.33 -4.90 -3.22
C ASN A 298 -8.73 -6.01 -2.34
N GLY A 299 -8.50 -5.72 -1.05
CA GLY A 299 -7.87 -6.67 -0.12
C GLY A 299 -6.35 -6.81 -0.27
N HIS A 300 -5.72 -6.09 -1.20
CA HIS A 300 -4.26 -6.04 -1.33
C HIS A 300 -3.68 -4.93 -0.46
N GLN A 301 -2.64 -5.27 0.29
CA GLN A 301 -1.84 -4.32 1.07
C GLN A 301 -0.57 -4.00 0.27
N LEU A 302 -0.48 -2.77 -0.22
CA LEU A 302 0.66 -2.27 -0.98
C LEU A 302 1.51 -1.36 -0.09
N LEU A 303 2.83 -1.52 -0.19
CA LEU A 303 3.78 -0.86 0.70
C LEU A 303 4.75 -0.02 -0.10
N THR A 304 4.62 1.31 0.01
CA THR A 304 5.51 2.25 -0.66
C THR A 304 6.69 2.62 0.24
N PHE A 305 7.87 2.59 -0.35
CA PHE A 305 9.12 2.98 0.26
C PHE A 305 9.71 4.14 -0.50
N LYS A 306 10.28 5.10 0.23
CA LYS A 306 11.16 6.11 -0.33
C LYS A 306 12.59 5.66 -0.12
N PHE A 307 13.34 5.57 -1.21
CA PHE A 307 14.77 5.32 -1.17
C PHE A 307 15.52 6.64 -1.28
N THR A 308 16.51 6.83 -0.42
CA THR A 308 17.32 8.04 -0.39
C THR A 308 18.78 7.67 -0.58
N ASP A 309 19.36 8.19 -1.66
CA ASP A 309 20.79 8.12 -1.94
C ASP A 309 21.61 8.80 -0.83
N LYS A 310 22.60 8.07 -0.33
CA LYS A 310 23.64 8.52 0.62
C LYS A 310 25.04 8.27 0.09
N SER A 311 25.15 7.96 -1.20
CA SER A 311 26.42 7.64 -1.83
C SER A 311 27.38 8.83 -1.75
N CYS A 312 28.66 8.53 -1.63
CA CYS A 312 29.74 9.50 -1.52
C CYS A 312 30.71 9.30 -2.69
N GLY A 313 31.12 10.36 -3.34
CA GLY A 313 32.01 10.33 -4.50
C GLY A 313 32.08 11.73 -5.11
N LYS A 314 33.09 12.00 -5.96
CA LYS A 314 33.17 13.27 -6.68
C LYS A 314 32.08 13.26 -7.75
N GLU A 315 31.15 14.22 -7.73
CA GLU A 315 30.21 14.43 -8.85
C GLU A 315 29.44 13.19 -9.36
N ILE A 316 28.78 12.42 -8.47
CA ILE A 316 27.90 11.30 -8.88
C ILE A 316 26.81 11.81 -9.84
N ASN A 317 26.70 11.17 -11.02
CA ASN A 317 25.79 11.61 -12.09
C ASN A 317 24.86 10.52 -12.63
N ARG A 318 25.03 9.25 -12.24
CA ARG A 318 24.11 8.16 -12.60
C ARG A 318 23.76 7.30 -11.39
N TRP A 319 22.50 6.89 -11.33
CA TRP A 319 21.95 5.97 -10.34
C TRP A 319 21.23 4.85 -11.08
N GLU A 320 21.40 3.62 -10.63
CA GLU A 320 20.60 2.48 -11.06
C GLU A 320 20.17 1.70 -9.81
N TRP A 321 18.87 1.73 -9.56
CA TRP A 321 18.21 0.96 -8.51
C TRP A 321 17.69 -0.35 -9.08
N ASP A 322 17.87 -1.43 -8.31
CA ASP A 322 17.15 -2.68 -8.47
C ASP A 322 16.44 -2.95 -7.14
N PHE A 323 15.11 -3.01 -7.17
CA PHE A 323 14.32 -3.14 -5.95
C PHE A 323 14.19 -4.59 -5.47
N GLY A 324 14.77 -5.56 -6.18
CA GLY A 324 14.76 -6.98 -5.83
C GLY A 324 13.45 -7.69 -6.14
N ASP A 325 12.49 -7.01 -6.78
CA ASP A 325 11.21 -7.54 -7.24
C ASP A 325 11.09 -7.54 -8.78
N GLY A 326 12.22 -7.32 -9.47
CA GLY A 326 12.29 -7.22 -10.91
C GLY A 326 12.12 -5.79 -11.45
N GLN A 327 11.81 -4.82 -10.59
CA GLN A 327 11.68 -3.42 -10.99
C GLN A 327 12.96 -2.63 -10.75
N LYS A 328 13.16 -1.61 -11.59
CA LYS A 328 14.33 -0.73 -11.55
C LYS A 328 13.94 0.74 -11.60
N SER A 329 14.86 1.61 -11.19
CA SER A 329 14.73 3.07 -11.38
C SER A 329 16.09 3.70 -11.63
N TYR A 330 16.11 4.82 -12.35
CA TYR A 330 17.29 5.63 -12.61
C TYR A 330 17.24 7.00 -11.90
N GLU A 331 16.20 7.23 -11.11
CA GLU A 331 16.07 8.45 -10.29
C GLU A 331 17.03 8.38 -9.11
N ARG A 332 17.53 9.54 -8.65
CA ARG A 332 18.41 9.60 -7.47
C ARG A 332 17.73 9.13 -6.18
N ASN A 333 16.46 9.51 -5.98
CA ASN A 333 15.70 9.21 -4.76
C ASN A 333 14.30 8.68 -5.11
N PRO A 334 14.18 7.45 -5.63
CA PRO A 334 12.91 6.94 -6.13
C PRO A 334 11.93 6.59 -5.00
N TYR A 335 10.65 6.70 -5.31
CA TYR A 335 9.62 5.94 -4.60
C TYR A 335 9.41 4.60 -5.31
N HIS A 336 9.20 3.54 -4.54
CA HIS A 336 8.85 2.23 -5.06
C HIS A 336 7.83 1.53 -4.17
N THR A 337 6.82 0.94 -4.80
CA THR A 337 5.67 0.31 -4.18
C THR A 337 5.72 -1.18 -4.42
N TYR A 338 5.97 -1.92 -3.35
CA TYR A 338 5.94 -3.36 -3.37
C TYR A 338 4.51 -3.86 -3.29
N LEU A 339 4.16 -4.78 -4.20
CA LEU A 339 2.83 -5.41 -4.24
C LEU A 339 2.65 -6.48 -3.16
N LEU A 340 3.75 -6.96 -2.56
CA LEU A 340 3.75 -8.00 -1.54
C LEU A 340 4.71 -7.64 -0.40
N PRO A 341 4.37 -7.98 0.85
CA PRO A 341 5.32 -7.90 1.96
C PRO A 341 6.36 -9.02 1.84
N GLY A 342 7.57 -8.77 2.33
CA GLY A 342 8.66 -9.74 2.25
C GLY A 342 10.04 -9.16 2.55
N PHE A 343 11.08 -9.93 2.21
CA PHE A 343 12.46 -9.44 2.18
C PHE A 343 12.92 -9.31 0.74
N TYR A 344 13.49 -8.15 0.42
CA TYR A 344 13.98 -7.83 -0.92
C TYR A 344 15.44 -7.43 -0.85
N ASN A 345 16.23 -7.91 -1.81
CA ASN A 345 17.63 -7.49 -1.97
C ASN A 345 17.63 -6.24 -2.86
N VAL A 346 17.64 -5.07 -2.24
CA VAL A 346 17.67 -3.80 -2.98
C VAL A 346 19.11 -3.44 -3.28
N SER A 347 19.42 -3.18 -4.54
CA SER A 347 20.72 -2.69 -4.97
C SER A 347 20.65 -1.24 -5.42
N LEU A 348 21.68 -0.48 -5.08
CA LEU A 348 22.00 0.81 -5.70
C LEU A 348 23.39 0.69 -6.32
N LYS A 349 23.46 0.94 -7.64
CA LYS A 349 24.69 1.19 -8.37
C LYS A 349 24.79 2.68 -8.68
N VAL A 350 25.94 3.27 -8.41
CA VAL A 350 26.23 4.67 -8.74
C VAL A 350 27.47 4.76 -9.63
N GLU A 351 27.49 5.78 -10.48
CA GLU A 351 28.64 6.15 -11.32
C GLU A 351 28.89 7.64 -11.17
N ASP A 352 30.17 8.03 -11.09
CA ASP A 352 30.59 9.42 -11.15
C ASP A 352 30.98 9.89 -12.55
N LYS A 353 31.24 11.19 -12.71
CA LYS A 353 31.66 11.76 -14.00
C LYS A 353 33.01 11.22 -14.51
N GLU A 354 33.84 10.65 -13.64
CA GLU A 354 35.12 10.05 -14.01
C GLU A 354 34.95 8.57 -14.44
N GLY A 355 33.72 8.03 -14.38
CA GLY A 355 33.40 6.65 -14.75
C GLY A 355 33.66 5.63 -13.63
N ASN A 356 33.99 6.08 -12.41
CA ASN A 356 34.13 5.17 -11.27
C ASN A 356 32.76 4.67 -10.83
N ILE A 357 32.68 3.39 -10.50
CA ILE A 357 31.43 2.71 -10.15
C ILE A 357 31.55 2.04 -8.78
N ASP A 358 30.52 2.17 -7.95
CA ASP A 358 30.31 1.28 -6.80
C ASP A 358 28.86 0.77 -6.75
N LYS A 359 28.68 -0.38 -6.11
CA LYS A 359 27.38 -1.03 -5.94
C LYS A 359 27.22 -1.57 -4.53
N ILE A 360 26.12 -1.21 -3.89
CA ILE A 360 25.71 -1.77 -2.60
C ILE A 360 24.39 -2.52 -2.75
N THR A 361 24.28 -3.67 -2.08
CA THR A 361 23.04 -4.43 -1.95
C THR A 361 22.71 -4.58 -0.48
N LEU A 362 21.51 -4.17 -0.08
CA LEU A 362 21.00 -4.27 1.28
C LEU A 362 19.69 -5.06 1.27
N LYS A 363 19.52 -5.93 2.28
CA LYS A 363 18.29 -6.66 2.53
C LYS A 363 17.29 -5.74 3.22
N VAL A 364 16.22 -5.40 2.50
CA VAL A 364 15.13 -4.54 2.94
C VAL A 364 13.96 -5.42 3.38
N LYS A 365 13.44 -5.19 4.59
CA LYS A 365 12.17 -5.79 5.00
C LYS A 365 11.03 -4.87 4.59
N VAL A 366 10.22 -5.34 3.65
CA VAL A 366 9.02 -4.69 3.16
C VAL A 366 7.86 -5.15 4.05
N GLU A 367 7.55 -4.33 5.03
CA GLU A 367 6.39 -4.46 5.91
C GLU A 367 5.88 -3.08 6.32
N GLN A 368 4.71 -3.04 6.94
CA GLN A 368 4.17 -1.80 7.51
C GLN A 368 5.07 -1.28 8.64
N ASP A 369 5.26 0.04 8.69
CA ASP A 369 5.84 0.69 9.86
C ASP A 369 4.83 0.73 11.03
N TYR A 370 4.94 -0.23 11.94
CA TYR A 370 4.05 -0.35 13.10
C TYR A 370 4.22 0.79 14.13
N SER A 371 5.28 1.61 14.03
CA SER A 371 5.44 2.79 14.88
C SER A 371 4.53 3.96 14.45
N LYS A 372 3.95 3.88 13.25
CA LYS A 372 3.07 4.88 12.66
C LYS A 372 1.64 4.36 12.67
N ILE A 373 0.77 4.99 13.46
CA ILE A 373 -0.66 4.63 13.53
C ILE A 373 -1.38 4.92 12.20
N TYR A 374 -0.95 5.98 11.51
CA TYR A 374 -1.48 6.39 10.21
C TYR A 374 -0.33 6.85 9.31
N LEU A 375 -0.27 6.28 8.11
CA LEU A 375 0.54 6.75 7.00
C LEU A 375 -0.41 7.27 5.92
N LYS A 376 -0.19 8.49 5.43
CA LYS A 376 -1.08 9.10 4.45
C LYS A 376 -0.84 8.49 3.05
N PRO A 377 -1.88 7.95 2.37
CA PRO A 377 -1.77 7.53 0.99
C PRO A 377 -1.35 8.66 0.05
N ARG A 378 -0.47 8.32 -0.89
CA ARG A 378 -0.17 9.09 -2.10
C ARG A 378 -1.44 9.24 -2.92
N HIS A 379 -1.48 10.22 -3.81
CA HIS A 379 -2.57 10.34 -4.76
C HIS A 379 -2.63 9.09 -5.63
N TYR A 380 -3.84 8.63 -5.91
CA TYR A 380 -4.06 7.41 -6.66
C TYR A 380 -3.38 7.43 -8.05
N SER A 381 -3.41 8.58 -8.72
CA SER A 381 -2.74 8.80 -10.01
C SER A 381 -1.24 8.49 -9.96
N GLU A 382 -0.56 8.81 -8.85
CA GLU A 382 0.87 8.55 -8.70
C GLU A 382 1.15 7.03 -8.67
N TYR A 383 0.29 6.23 -8.03
CA TYR A 383 0.45 4.77 -8.04
C TYR A 383 0.28 4.20 -9.44
N LEU A 384 -0.71 4.70 -10.18
CA LEU A 384 -0.91 4.29 -11.57
C LEU A 384 0.27 4.60 -12.47
N GLU A 385 0.82 5.81 -12.37
CA GLU A 385 1.97 6.22 -13.15
C GLU A 385 3.20 5.36 -12.84
N GLU A 386 3.41 5.03 -11.56
CA GLU A 386 4.45 4.10 -11.15
C GLU A 386 4.23 2.69 -11.70
N PHE A 387 3.04 2.13 -11.53
CA PHE A 387 2.68 0.79 -11.98
C PHE A 387 2.76 0.63 -13.51
N ARG A 388 2.48 1.70 -14.27
CA ARG A 388 2.64 1.71 -15.73
C ARG A 388 4.10 1.57 -16.18
N LYS A 389 5.05 1.97 -15.33
CA LYS A 389 6.49 1.83 -15.61
C LYS A 389 7.02 0.45 -15.24
N PHE A 390 6.22 -0.38 -14.56
CA PHE A 390 6.67 -1.71 -14.17
C PHE A 390 6.88 -2.60 -15.39
N ASN A 391 8.01 -3.29 -15.42
CA ASN A 391 8.26 -4.36 -16.36
C ASN A 391 7.55 -5.63 -15.90
N LEU A 392 6.40 -5.91 -16.53
CA LEU A 392 5.53 -7.03 -16.19
C LEU A 392 6.21 -8.39 -16.36
N LYS A 393 7.16 -8.54 -17.29
CA LYS A 393 7.89 -9.79 -17.54
C LYS A 393 8.70 -10.26 -16.34
N ASN A 394 9.12 -9.33 -15.50
CA ASN A 394 9.92 -9.65 -14.32
C ASN A 394 9.07 -10.05 -13.12
N PHE A 395 7.74 -9.91 -13.19
CA PHE A 395 6.84 -10.30 -12.13
C PHE A 395 6.43 -11.77 -12.18
N GLY A 396 6.29 -12.37 -10.99
CA GLY A 396 5.63 -13.68 -10.83
C GLY A 396 4.10 -13.57 -10.89
N LYS A 397 3.41 -14.70 -11.11
CA LYS A 397 1.95 -14.78 -11.28
C LYS A 397 1.15 -13.97 -10.26
N ARG A 398 1.49 -14.09 -8.98
CA ARG A 398 0.80 -13.39 -7.88
C ARG A 398 0.85 -11.86 -8.02
N HIS A 399 2.00 -11.30 -8.44
CA HIS A 399 2.15 -9.86 -8.64
C HIS A 399 1.27 -9.40 -9.81
N LEU A 400 1.27 -10.15 -10.91
CA LEU A 400 0.45 -9.84 -12.09
C LEU A 400 -1.05 -9.87 -11.77
N PHE A 401 -1.53 -10.82 -10.96
CA PHE A 401 -2.93 -10.83 -10.53
C PHE A 401 -3.29 -9.62 -9.66
N ILE A 402 -2.43 -9.26 -8.70
CA ILE A 402 -2.65 -8.09 -7.85
C ILE A 402 -2.72 -6.84 -8.71
N LEU A 403 -1.78 -6.70 -9.64
CA LEU A 403 -1.68 -5.55 -10.51
C LEU A 403 -2.87 -5.45 -11.48
N ALA A 404 -3.29 -6.57 -12.07
CA ALA A 404 -4.47 -6.64 -12.91
C ALA A 404 -5.74 -6.25 -12.16
N ASP A 405 -5.94 -6.78 -10.95
CA ASP A 405 -7.10 -6.45 -10.10
C ASP A 405 -7.10 -4.97 -9.71
N ILE A 406 -5.93 -4.40 -9.37
CA ILE A 406 -5.80 -2.97 -9.14
C ILE A 406 -6.22 -2.20 -10.38
N PHE A 407 -5.65 -2.48 -11.55
CA PHE A 407 -5.98 -1.76 -12.78
C PHE A 407 -7.47 -1.85 -13.13
N LEU A 408 -8.08 -3.03 -12.99
CA LEU A 408 -9.52 -3.22 -13.17
C LEU A 408 -10.35 -2.37 -12.21
N SER A 409 -9.94 -2.27 -10.94
CA SER A 409 -10.64 -1.48 -9.93
C SER A 409 -10.69 0.03 -10.21
N TYR A 410 -9.98 0.48 -11.25
CA TYR A 410 -9.95 1.86 -11.71
C TYR A 410 -10.14 1.98 -13.23
N ASN A 411 -10.77 0.97 -13.85
CA ASN A 411 -11.13 0.96 -15.27
C ASN A 411 -9.94 1.14 -16.22
N ARG A 412 -8.76 0.67 -15.82
CA ARG A 412 -7.53 0.65 -16.65
C ARG A 412 -7.42 -0.65 -17.43
N PHE A 413 -8.33 -0.82 -18.39
CA PHE A 413 -8.49 -2.09 -19.13
C PHE A 413 -7.25 -2.47 -19.96
N ASP A 414 -6.60 -1.50 -20.61
CA ASP A 414 -5.36 -1.76 -21.37
C ASP A 414 -4.24 -2.30 -20.48
N GLU A 415 -4.01 -1.68 -19.33
CA GLU A 415 -2.98 -2.12 -18.40
C GLU A 415 -3.32 -3.47 -17.73
N ALA A 416 -4.59 -3.67 -17.35
CA ALA A 416 -5.06 -4.95 -16.86
C ALA A 416 -4.86 -6.05 -17.90
N TYR A 417 -5.19 -5.77 -19.17
CA TYR A 417 -4.98 -6.69 -20.28
C TYR A 417 -3.51 -7.05 -20.46
N GLY A 418 -2.61 -6.07 -20.35
CA GLY A 418 -1.16 -6.31 -20.36
C GLY A 418 -0.72 -7.31 -19.28
N CYS A 419 -1.27 -7.21 -18.07
CA CYS A 419 -0.98 -8.16 -16.98
C CYS A 419 -1.49 -9.57 -17.31
N PHE A 420 -2.69 -9.70 -17.88
CA PHE A 420 -3.23 -11.00 -18.25
C PHE A 420 -2.51 -11.63 -19.44
N LYS A 421 -2.06 -10.84 -20.41
CA LYS A 421 -1.23 -11.31 -21.51
C LYS A 421 0.04 -11.98 -20.98
N GLU A 422 0.72 -11.31 -20.06
CA GLU A 422 1.92 -11.85 -19.42
C GLU A 422 1.61 -13.09 -18.55
N LEU A 423 0.43 -13.16 -17.93
CA LEU A 423 -0.03 -14.37 -17.23
C LEU A 423 -0.27 -15.55 -18.19
N MET A 424 -0.82 -15.30 -19.38
CA MET A 424 -1.07 -16.34 -20.39
C MET A 424 0.23 -16.94 -20.97
N GLU A 425 1.34 -16.20 -20.91
CA GLU A 425 2.68 -16.70 -21.25
C GLU A 425 3.28 -17.58 -20.14
N ARG A 426 2.62 -17.74 -18.99
CA ARG A 426 3.06 -18.60 -17.88
C ARG A 426 2.32 -19.93 -17.87
N GLU A 427 2.92 -20.90 -17.19
CA GLU A 427 2.25 -22.16 -16.86
C GLU A 427 1.14 -21.90 -15.82
N LEU A 428 -0.09 -21.96 -16.31
CA LEU A 428 -1.32 -21.85 -15.53
C LEU A 428 -2.04 -23.20 -15.56
N GLU A 429 -2.55 -23.64 -14.42
CA GLU A 429 -3.22 -24.95 -14.29
C GLU A 429 -4.66 -24.80 -13.77
N GLY A 430 -5.52 -25.74 -14.20
CA GLY A 430 -6.90 -25.87 -13.74
C GLY A 430 -7.67 -24.54 -13.72
N LYS A 431 -8.20 -24.19 -12.55
CA LYS A 431 -9.04 -23.00 -12.33
C LYS A 431 -8.30 -21.67 -12.54
N GLU A 432 -6.99 -21.64 -12.35
CA GLU A 432 -6.19 -20.41 -12.54
C GLU A 432 -6.17 -20.02 -14.02
N LYS A 433 -5.92 -21.01 -14.90
CA LYS A 433 -5.93 -20.84 -16.36
C LYS A 433 -7.30 -20.41 -16.86
N GLU A 434 -8.35 -21.10 -16.42
CA GLU A 434 -9.74 -20.79 -16.79
C GLU A 434 -10.11 -19.36 -16.40
N LYS A 435 -9.76 -18.93 -15.19
CA LYS A 435 -10.00 -17.56 -14.71
C LYS A 435 -9.26 -16.53 -15.55
N VAL A 436 -7.98 -16.75 -15.86
CA VAL A 436 -7.20 -15.81 -16.69
C VAL A 436 -7.77 -15.70 -18.08
N LEU A 437 -8.08 -16.82 -18.73
CA LEU A 437 -8.67 -16.82 -20.08
C LEU A 437 -10.02 -16.08 -20.09
N LEU A 438 -10.89 -16.38 -19.13
CA LEU A 438 -12.19 -15.73 -19.03
C LEU A 438 -12.07 -14.21 -18.85
N LEU A 439 -11.21 -13.77 -17.92
CA LEU A 439 -10.98 -12.34 -17.68
C LEU A 439 -10.33 -11.66 -18.89
N SER A 440 -9.36 -12.29 -19.55
CA SER A 440 -8.77 -11.79 -20.78
C SER A 440 -9.82 -11.61 -21.87
N ALA A 441 -10.70 -12.60 -22.08
CA ALA A 441 -11.74 -12.53 -23.08
C ALA A 441 -12.77 -11.43 -22.76
N ASP A 442 -13.22 -11.34 -21.50
CA ASP A 442 -14.15 -10.30 -21.05
C ASP A 442 -13.54 -8.89 -21.21
N ILE A 443 -12.25 -8.72 -20.94
CA ILE A 443 -11.54 -7.44 -21.13
C ILE A 443 -11.37 -7.13 -22.62
N SER A 444 -10.91 -8.08 -23.43
CA SER A 444 -10.81 -7.92 -24.89
C SER A 444 -12.17 -7.58 -25.49
N PHE A 445 -13.25 -8.20 -25.02
CA PHE A 445 -14.62 -7.88 -25.43
C PHE A 445 -15.00 -6.43 -25.08
N ARG A 446 -14.74 -5.98 -23.84
CA ARG A 446 -14.98 -4.58 -23.42
C ARG A 446 -14.14 -3.57 -24.21
N MET A 447 -12.93 -3.96 -24.59
CA MET A 447 -12.03 -3.18 -25.43
C MET A 447 -12.34 -3.30 -26.93
N LYS A 448 -13.42 -4.03 -27.29
CA LYS A 448 -13.86 -4.30 -28.67
C LYS A 448 -12.86 -5.04 -29.55
N LYS A 449 -11.92 -5.76 -28.95
CA LYS A 449 -11.03 -6.71 -29.61
C LYS A 449 -11.77 -8.03 -29.80
N TYR A 450 -12.85 -8.01 -30.60
CA TYR A 450 -13.78 -9.12 -30.71
C TYR A 450 -13.15 -10.41 -31.24
N GLU A 451 -12.22 -10.33 -32.19
CA GLU A 451 -11.52 -11.49 -32.74
C GLU A 451 -10.68 -12.22 -31.69
N GLU A 452 -10.02 -11.44 -30.82
CA GLU A 452 -9.19 -11.97 -29.74
C GLU A 452 -10.05 -12.63 -28.66
N ALA A 453 -11.12 -11.96 -28.22
CA ALA A 453 -12.07 -12.51 -27.26
C ALA A 453 -12.79 -13.76 -27.81
N GLU A 454 -13.20 -13.75 -29.07
CA GLU A 454 -13.80 -14.89 -29.76
C GLU A 454 -12.88 -16.11 -29.75
N LYS A 455 -11.59 -15.91 -30.10
CA LYS A 455 -10.60 -16.98 -30.11
C LYS A 455 -10.50 -17.63 -28.73
N ILE A 456 -10.39 -16.81 -27.68
CA ILE A 456 -10.27 -17.30 -26.31
C ILE A 456 -11.53 -18.07 -25.88
N TYR A 457 -12.73 -17.54 -26.09
CA TYR A 457 -13.97 -18.24 -25.73
C TYR A 457 -14.12 -19.56 -26.50
N LYS A 458 -13.82 -19.59 -27.81
CA LYS A 458 -13.84 -20.82 -28.60
C LYS A 458 -12.87 -21.86 -28.05
N ASP A 459 -11.64 -21.46 -27.72
CA ASP A 459 -10.64 -22.37 -27.18
C ASP A 459 -11.03 -22.93 -25.81
N MET A 460 -11.66 -22.12 -24.95
CA MET A 460 -12.24 -22.60 -23.69
C MET A 460 -13.36 -23.63 -23.94
N LEU A 461 -14.28 -23.35 -24.87
CA LEU A 461 -15.40 -24.23 -25.19
C LEU A 461 -14.99 -25.56 -25.86
N LYS A 462 -13.87 -25.60 -26.58
CA LYS A 462 -13.28 -26.84 -27.13
C LYS A 462 -12.84 -27.78 -26.01
N SER A 463 -12.27 -27.23 -24.94
CA SER A 463 -11.73 -28.02 -23.82
C SER A 463 -12.85 -28.62 -22.97
N LYS A 464 -13.86 -27.79 -22.66
CA LYS A 464 -15.07 -28.21 -21.94
C LYS A 464 -16.20 -27.28 -22.34
N TYR A 465 -17.31 -27.85 -22.80
CA TYR A 465 -18.48 -27.04 -23.10
C TYR A 465 -19.08 -26.50 -21.80
N ASP A 466 -19.05 -25.18 -21.66
CA ASP A 466 -19.67 -24.45 -20.57
C ASP A 466 -20.73 -23.49 -21.15
N PRO A 467 -22.02 -23.70 -20.82
CA PRO A 467 -23.09 -22.85 -21.33
C PRO A 467 -22.96 -21.36 -20.98
N GLU A 468 -22.28 -21.00 -19.88
CA GLU A 468 -22.06 -19.60 -19.50
C GLU A 468 -21.02 -18.93 -20.41
N ILE A 469 -19.95 -19.66 -20.75
CA ILE A 469 -18.95 -19.20 -21.73
C ILE A 469 -19.56 -19.14 -23.13
N ALA A 470 -20.38 -20.12 -23.49
CA ALA A 470 -21.12 -20.12 -24.75
C ALA A 470 -22.05 -18.91 -24.87
N LEU A 471 -22.72 -18.54 -23.78
CA LEU A 471 -23.57 -17.35 -23.75
C LEU A 471 -22.76 -16.06 -23.96
N LYS A 472 -21.57 -15.95 -23.36
CA LYS A 472 -20.64 -14.84 -23.59
C LYS A 472 -20.18 -14.76 -25.05
N LEU A 473 -19.85 -15.90 -25.66
CA LEU A 473 -19.49 -15.96 -27.08
C LEU A 473 -20.66 -15.55 -28.00
N ALA A 474 -21.88 -16.01 -27.71
CA ALA A 474 -23.07 -15.62 -28.47
C ALA A 474 -23.37 -14.12 -28.36
N ASN A 475 -23.22 -13.53 -27.17
CA ASN A 475 -23.35 -12.09 -26.95
C ASN A 475 -22.23 -11.29 -27.66
N LEU A 476 -21.01 -11.83 -27.69
CA LEU A 476 -19.92 -11.27 -28.49
C LEU A 476 -20.30 -11.24 -29.96
N TYR A 477 -20.88 -12.30 -30.50
CA TYR A 477 -21.33 -12.36 -31.89
C TYR A 477 -22.44 -11.36 -32.22
N LEU A 478 -23.41 -11.15 -31.32
CA LEU A 478 -24.38 -10.07 -31.48
C LEU A 478 -23.70 -8.70 -31.57
N SER A 479 -22.72 -8.45 -30.70
CA SER A 479 -22.02 -7.18 -30.62
C SER A 479 -21.11 -6.94 -31.84
N SER A 480 -20.43 -7.98 -32.32
CA SER A 480 -19.55 -7.94 -33.49
C SER A 480 -20.30 -7.98 -34.82
N GLY A 481 -21.61 -8.22 -34.82
CA GLY A 481 -22.45 -8.30 -36.02
C GLY A 481 -22.49 -9.68 -36.70
N LYS A 482 -21.92 -10.72 -36.08
CA LYS A 482 -21.96 -12.12 -36.55
C LYS A 482 -23.30 -12.77 -36.18
N LEU A 483 -24.39 -12.24 -36.74
CA LEU A 483 -25.74 -12.51 -36.25
C LEU A 483 -26.19 -13.97 -36.43
N ILE A 484 -25.70 -14.65 -37.49
CA ILE A 484 -26.05 -16.04 -37.76
C ILE A 484 -25.41 -16.93 -36.70
N GLU A 485 -24.11 -16.76 -36.48
CA GLU A 485 -23.34 -17.47 -35.47
C GLU A 485 -23.86 -17.22 -34.06
N ALA A 486 -24.27 -15.98 -33.76
CA ALA A 486 -24.94 -15.65 -32.50
C ALA A 486 -26.19 -16.50 -32.28
N LYS A 487 -27.09 -16.53 -33.28
CA LYS A 487 -28.35 -17.26 -33.20
C LYS A 487 -28.12 -18.77 -33.04
N GLU A 488 -27.20 -19.33 -33.83
CA GLU A 488 -26.85 -20.76 -33.76
C GLU A 488 -26.34 -21.15 -32.39
N GLU A 489 -25.45 -20.35 -31.80
CA GLU A 489 -24.92 -20.62 -30.46
C GLU A 489 -25.99 -20.45 -29.37
N PHE A 490 -26.90 -19.46 -29.46
CA PHE A 490 -28.03 -19.37 -28.53
C PHE A 490 -28.97 -20.59 -28.60
N GLU A 491 -29.27 -21.09 -29.81
CA GLU A 491 -30.08 -22.29 -29.97
C GLU A 491 -29.37 -23.54 -29.44
N ARG A 492 -28.04 -23.62 -29.60
CA ARG A 492 -27.22 -24.68 -29.01
C ARG A 492 -27.27 -24.65 -27.49
N ILE A 493 -27.17 -23.47 -26.87
CA ILE A 493 -27.30 -23.31 -25.40
C ILE A 493 -28.66 -23.80 -24.93
N LYS A 494 -29.75 -23.47 -25.63
CA LYS A 494 -31.11 -23.94 -25.26
C LYS A 494 -31.23 -25.46 -25.26
N ARG A 495 -30.59 -26.13 -26.23
CA ARG A 495 -30.57 -27.60 -26.36
C ARG A 495 -29.62 -28.28 -25.37
N SER A 496 -28.69 -27.54 -24.77
CA SER A 496 -27.72 -28.07 -23.80
C SER A 496 -28.34 -28.35 -22.42
N ASN A 497 -27.52 -28.86 -21.50
CA ASN A 497 -27.88 -29.07 -20.09
C ASN A 497 -27.83 -27.78 -19.23
N ALA A 498 -27.80 -26.60 -19.86
CA ALA A 498 -27.77 -25.31 -19.18
C ALA A 498 -28.91 -25.12 -18.16
N GLY A 499 -28.63 -24.38 -17.09
CA GLY A 499 -29.63 -23.98 -16.10
C GLY A 499 -30.72 -23.07 -16.70
N LYS A 500 -31.86 -22.98 -16.01
CA LYS A 500 -33.03 -22.18 -16.47
C LYS A 500 -32.68 -20.73 -16.78
N ASP A 501 -31.83 -20.10 -15.96
CA ASP A 501 -31.41 -18.70 -16.18
C ASP A 501 -30.59 -18.53 -17.46
N ILE A 502 -29.59 -19.38 -17.69
CA ILE A 502 -28.76 -19.34 -18.90
C ILE A 502 -29.63 -19.60 -20.14
N LYS A 503 -30.56 -20.56 -20.08
CA LYS A 503 -31.51 -20.83 -21.17
C LYS A 503 -32.43 -19.65 -21.45
N ARG A 504 -32.92 -18.99 -20.39
CA ARG A 504 -33.70 -17.74 -20.49
C ARG A 504 -32.90 -16.65 -21.19
N LYS A 505 -31.66 -16.39 -20.77
CA LYS A 505 -30.78 -15.40 -21.40
C LYS A 505 -30.48 -15.72 -22.86
N ALA A 506 -30.28 -17.00 -23.20
CA ALA A 506 -30.11 -17.41 -24.59
C ALA A 506 -31.38 -17.16 -25.43
N GLU A 507 -32.57 -17.41 -24.88
CA GLU A 507 -33.82 -17.12 -25.59
C GLU A 507 -34.05 -15.60 -25.75
N ILE A 508 -33.71 -14.79 -24.74
CA ILE A 508 -33.67 -13.32 -24.87
C ILE A 508 -32.69 -12.90 -25.98
N GLY A 509 -31.51 -13.50 -26.06
CA GLY A 509 -30.53 -13.27 -27.13
C GLY A 509 -31.05 -13.59 -28.54
N ILE A 510 -31.90 -14.61 -28.70
CA ILE A 510 -32.61 -14.88 -29.97
C ILE A 510 -33.62 -13.77 -30.27
N GLY A 511 -34.30 -13.25 -29.25
CA GLY A 511 -35.12 -12.04 -29.37
C GLY A 511 -34.29 -10.85 -29.86
N ASP A 512 -33.09 -10.66 -29.31
CA ASP A 512 -32.16 -9.59 -29.71
C ASP A 512 -31.70 -9.75 -31.17
N PHE A 513 -31.45 -10.99 -31.63
CA PHE A 513 -31.20 -11.27 -33.04
C PHE A 513 -32.37 -10.80 -33.94
N TYR A 514 -33.62 -11.07 -33.56
CA TYR A 514 -34.78 -10.62 -34.33
C TYR A 514 -34.95 -9.09 -34.27
N ARG A 515 -34.71 -8.49 -33.11
CA ARG A 515 -34.74 -7.04 -32.90
C ARG A 515 -33.73 -6.34 -33.80
N ILE A 516 -32.46 -6.77 -33.79
CA ILE A 516 -31.40 -6.20 -34.63
C ILE A 516 -31.76 -6.34 -36.13
N ASN A 517 -32.37 -7.47 -36.51
CA ASN A 517 -32.84 -7.68 -37.88
C ASN A 517 -34.13 -6.92 -38.23
N GLY A 518 -34.74 -6.17 -37.32
CA GLY A 518 -35.99 -5.41 -37.55
C GLY A 518 -37.24 -6.28 -37.66
N LYS A 519 -37.18 -7.52 -37.16
CA LYS A 519 -38.32 -8.44 -37.09
C LYS A 519 -39.02 -8.27 -35.74
N THR A 520 -39.57 -7.09 -35.50
CA THR A 520 -40.07 -6.62 -34.20
C THR A 520 -41.15 -7.53 -33.62
N ASP A 521 -42.08 -8.04 -34.43
CA ASP A 521 -43.14 -8.94 -33.95
C ASP A 521 -42.58 -10.25 -33.38
N LYS A 522 -41.54 -10.80 -34.04
CA LYS A 522 -40.86 -12.02 -33.56
C LYS A 522 -40.08 -11.77 -32.28
N ALA A 523 -39.40 -10.62 -32.20
CA ALA A 523 -38.71 -10.22 -30.97
C ALA A 523 -39.70 -10.05 -29.81
N LYS A 524 -40.83 -9.37 -30.06
CA LYS A 524 -41.90 -9.16 -29.07
C LYS A 524 -42.47 -10.47 -28.55
N GLN A 525 -42.83 -11.40 -29.45
CA GLN A 525 -43.33 -12.73 -29.07
C GLN A 525 -42.39 -13.50 -28.14
N ILE A 526 -41.08 -13.28 -28.27
CA ILE A 526 -40.08 -13.91 -27.41
C ILE A 526 -39.98 -13.17 -26.07
N TYR A 527 -39.81 -11.85 -26.09
CA TYR A 527 -39.61 -11.06 -24.87
C TYR A 527 -40.81 -11.09 -23.92
N GLU A 528 -42.03 -11.14 -24.46
CA GLU A 528 -43.26 -11.20 -23.66
C GLU A 528 -43.36 -12.48 -22.81
N LYS A 529 -42.74 -13.59 -23.23
CA LYS A 529 -42.70 -14.83 -22.43
C LYS A 529 -41.97 -14.65 -21.09
N PHE A 530 -41.04 -13.71 -21.04
CA PHE A 530 -40.15 -13.49 -19.89
C PHE A 530 -40.47 -12.24 -19.09
N THR A 531 -41.49 -11.49 -19.51
CA THR A 531 -41.84 -10.22 -18.90
C THR A 531 -43.18 -10.36 -18.19
N ASP A 532 -43.14 -10.29 -16.86
CA ASP A 532 -44.35 -10.05 -16.07
C ASP A 532 -44.80 -8.59 -16.30
N LYS A 533 -45.97 -8.42 -16.93
CA LYS A 533 -46.52 -7.11 -17.28
C LYS A 533 -46.77 -6.24 -16.05
N LYS A 534 -47.26 -6.82 -14.96
CA LYS A 534 -47.56 -6.08 -13.72
C LYS A 534 -46.26 -5.61 -13.07
N LEU A 535 -45.27 -6.50 -13.00
CA LEU A 535 -43.96 -6.15 -12.44
C LEU A 535 -43.24 -5.10 -13.30
N TYR A 536 -43.37 -5.20 -14.62
CA TYR A 536 -42.84 -4.21 -15.55
C TYR A 536 -43.43 -2.82 -15.29
N GLU A 537 -44.75 -2.70 -15.23
CA GLU A 537 -45.43 -1.42 -14.94
C GLU A 537 -44.99 -0.81 -13.60
N LEU A 538 -44.76 -1.65 -12.59
CA LEU A 538 -44.28 -1.23 -11.27
C LEU A 538 -42.81 -0.78 -11.25
N LYS A 539 -41.92 -1.47 -11.96
CA LYS A 539 -40.46 -1.30 -11.82
C LYS A 539 -39.77 -0.57 -12.97
N ASN A 540 -40.36 -0.49 -14.16
CA ASN A 540 -39.71 0.08 -15.34
C ASN A 540 -39.21 1.51 -15.09
N GLY A 541 -40.03 2.34 -14.44
CA GLY A 541 -39.66 3.70 -14.07
C GLY A 541 -38.45 3.77 -13.12
N ALA A 542 -38.31 2.82 -12.18
CA ALA A 542 -37.19 2.78 -11.25
C ALA A 542 -35.87 2.46 -11.95
N PHE A 543 -35.87 1.53 -12.92
CA PHE A 543 -34.70 1.24 -13.75
C PHE A 543 -34.28 2.46 -14.58
N ALA A 544 -35.23 3.07 -15.28
CA ALA A 544 -34.96 4.28 -16.07
C ALA A 544 -34.36 5.41 -15.21
N GLN A 545 -34.90 5.65 -14.01
CA GLN A 545 -34.37 6.67 -13.11
C GLN A 545 -32.96 6.34 -12.58
N SER A 546 -32.68 5.08 -12.29
CA SER A 546 -31.34 4.66 -11.88
C SER A 546 -30.30 4.91 -12.98
N VAL A 547 -30.66 4.63 -14.24
CA VAL A 547 -29.78 4.92 -15.39
C VAL A 547 -29.59 6.44 -15.54
N ILE A 548 -30.67 7.22 -15.46
CA ILE A 548 -30.62 8.69 -15.54
C ILE A 548 -29.72 9.28 -14.45
N TYR A 549 -29.78 8.74 -13.23
CA TYR A 549 -28.90 9.15 -12.14
C TYR A 549 -27.42 9.01 -12.51
N TYR A 550 -27.01 7.84 -13.00
CA TYR A 550 -25.62 7.61 -13.42
C TYR A 550 -25.20 8.49 -14.60
N LEU A 551 -26.09 8.71 -15.57
CA LEU A 551 -25.85 9.66 -16.67
C LEU A 551 -25.64 11.10 -16.17
N LYS A 552 -26.40 11.55 -15.15
CA LYS A 552 -26.28 12.90 -14.58
C LYS A 552 -24.93 13.13 -13.89
N ILE A 553 -24.43 12.13 -13.17
CA ILE A 553 -23.10 12.19 -12.52
C ILE A 553 -21.95 11.85 -13.47
N LYS A 554 -22.22 11.70 -14.78
CA LYS A 554 -21.25 11.35 -15.83
C LYS A 554 -20.52 10.04 -15.58
N ASP A 555 -21.23 9.04 -15.05
CA ASP A 555 -20.73 7.66 -14.90
C ASP A 555 -21.41 6.73 -15.91
N PRO A 556 -20.88 6.64 -17.14
CA PRO A 556 -21.51 5.84 -18.19
C PRO A 556 -21.33 4.34 -18.01
N PHE A 557 -20.37 3.88 -17.20
CA PHE A 557 -20.15 2.45 -16.95
C PHE A 557 -21.26 1.87 -16.09
N SER A 558 -21.55 2.49 -14.95
CA SER A 558 -22.67 2.11 -14.08
C SER A 558 -24.01 2.28 -14.79
N ALA A 559 -24.14 3.30 -15.66
CA ALA A 559 -25.32 3.46 -16.49
C ALA A 559 -25.54 2.26 -17.44
N LEU A 560 -24.50 1.80 -18.14
CA LEU A 560 -24.59 0.65 -19.04
C LEU A 560 -24.84 -0.67 -18.29
N GLU A 561 -24.21 -0.88 -17.14
CA GLU A 561 -24.48 -2.05 -16.29
C GLU A 561 -25.96 -2.10 -15.90
N LYS A 562 -26.51 -0.96 -15.47
CA LYS A 562 -27.92 -0.87 -15.10
C LYS A 562 -28.88 -1.06 -16.28
N ILE A 563 -28.47 -0.67 -17.48
CA ILE A 563 -29.21 -0.89 -18.73
C ILE A 563 -29.27 -2.38 -19.08
N GLU A 564 -28.17 -3.11 -18.90
CA GLU A 564 -28.15 -4.55 -19.14
C GLU A 564 -28.98 -5.30 -18.09
N GLU A 565 -28.91 -4.92 -16.80
CA GLU A 565 -29.81 -5.47 -15.76
C GLU A 565 -31.29 -5.25 -16.11
N TRP A 566 -31.63 -4.05 -16.58
CA TRP A 566 -32.99 -3.72 -17.00
C TRP A 566 -33.44 -4.57 -18.20
N ALA A 567 -32.56 -4.74 -19.18
CA ALA A 567 -32.79 -5.59 -20.34
C ALA A 567 -32.95 -7.07 -19.98
N ASP A 568 -32.23 -7.53 -18.97
CA ASP A 568 -32.32 -8.89 -18.46
C ASP A 568 -33.61 -9.12 -17.67
N GLU A 569 -34.04 -8.18 -16.81
CA GLU A 569 -35.30 -8.31 -16.06
C GLU A 569 -36.52 -8.14 -16.98
N PHE A 570 -36.51 -7.12 -17.84
CA PHE A 570 -37.63 -6.73 -18.70
C PHE A 570 -37.20 -6.54 -20.16
N PRO A 571 -37.02 -7.64 -20.91
CA PRO A 571 -36.51 -7.56 -22.28
C PRO A 571 -37.43 -6.79 -23.24
N VAL A 572 -38.73 -6.67 -22.94
CA VAL A 572 -39.66 -5.82 -23.71
C VAL A 572 -39.30 -4.33 -23.68
N ALA A 573 -38.54 -3.86 -22.69
CA ALA A 573 -38.07 -2.47 -22.63
C ALA A 573 -37.25 -2.08 -23.86
N LYS A 574 -36.52 -3.04 -24.44
CA LYS A 574 -35.73 -2.88 -25.68
C LYS A 574 -36.57 -2.50 -26.91
N LEU A 575 -37.90 -2.62 -26.82
CA LEU A 575 -38.86 -2.30 -27.89
C LEU A 575 -39.65 -1.00 -27.63
N LYS A 576 -39.52 -0.37 -26.46
CA LYS A 576 -40.32 0.80 -26.03
C LYS A 576 -39.60 2.14 -26.18
N GLY A 577 -38.28 2.11 -26.38
CA GLY A 577 -37.46 3.26 -26.81
C GLY A 577 -36.71 4.00 -25.73
N ASP A 578 -37.29 4.14 -24.55
CA ASP A 578 -36.63 4.66 -23.35
C ASP A 578 -35.28 3.96 -23.09
N TRP A 579 -35.26 2.63 -23.19
CA TRP A 579 -34.06 1.81 -23.05
C TRP A 579 -32.99 2.17 -24.11
N SER A 580 -33.34 2.16 -25.39
CA SER A 580 -32.40 2.44 -26.49
C SER A 580 -31.85 3.86 -26.44
N ILE A 581 -32.69 4.84 -26.10
CA ILE A 581 -32.28 6.24 -25.93
C ILE A 581 -31.29 6.38 -24.77
N LEU A 582 -31.58 5.78 -23.61
CA LEU A 582 -30.68 5.86 -22.46
C LEU A 582 -29.36 5.13 -22.72
N LYS A 583 -29.40 3.99 -23.45
CA LYS A 583 -28.19 3.27 -23.90
C LYS A 583 -27.34 4.11 -24.83
N ALA A 584 -27.94 4.72 -25.84
CA ALA A 584 -27.24 5.61 -26.75
C ALA A 584 -26.58 6.78 -26.00
N ARG A 585 -27.28 7.39 -25.02
CA ARG A 585 -26.71 8.47 -24.20
C ARG A 585 -25.51 8.02 -23.36
N ALA A 586 -25.56 6.82 -22.78
CA ALA A 586 -24.43 6.26 -22.04
C ALA A 586 -23.21 6.02 -22.95
N LEU A 587 -23.44 5.45 -24.13
CA LEU A 587 -22.41 5.22 -25.15
C LEU A 587 -21.79 6.54 -25.66
N ILE A 588 -22.60 7.57 -25.90
CA ILE A 588 -22.12 8.91 -26.28
C ILE A 588 -21.21 9.51 -25.20
N LEU A 589 -21.54 9.35 -23.91
CA LEU A 589 -20.68 9.80 -22.81
C LEU A 589 -19.34 9.05 -22.77
N GLN A 590 -19.32 7.78 -23.17
CA GLN A 590 -18.09 6.99 -23.38
C GLN A 590 -17.35 7.34 -24.67
N LYS A 591 -17.90 8.23 -25.50
CA LYS A 591 -17.43 8.53 -26.87
C LYS A 591 -17.47 7.31 -27.80
N ASP A 592 -18.33 6.35 -27.48
CA ASP A 592 -18.62 5.21 -28.33
C ASP A 592 -19.70 5.53 -29.36
N TYR A 593 -19.35 6.42 -30.29
CA TYR A 593 -20.27 6.92 -31.29
C TYR A 593 -20.76 5.85 -32.26
N LYS A 594 -19.91 4.86 -32.58
CA LYS A 594 -20.25 3.77 -33.50
C LYS A 594 -21.37 2.90 -32.93
N GLU A 595 -21.25 2.47 -31.67
CA GLU A 595 -22.28 1.61 -31.07
C GLU A 595 -23.53 2.41 -30.72
N ALA A 596 -23.39 3.69 -30.35
CA ALA A 596 -24.52 4.57 -30.14
C ALA A 596 -25.36 4.74 -31.42
N LEU A 597 -24.72 5.01 -32.57
CA LEU A 597 -25.42 5.10 -33.86
C LEU A 597 -26.12 3.79 -34.21
N LYS A 598 -25.43 2.65 -34.05
CA LYS A 598 -25.99 1.32 -34.32
C LYS A 598 -27.26 1.06 -33.50
N GLU A 599 -27.26 1.37 -32.20
CA GLU A 599 -28.45 1.19 -31.36
C GLU A 599 -29.60 2.13 -31.77
N LEU A 600 -29.29 3.37 -32.14
CA LEU A 600 -30.29 4.33 -32.64
C LEU A 600 -30.90 3.88 -33.97
N GLU A 601 -30.10 3.32 -34.88
CA GLU A 601 -30.58 2.74 -36.15
C GLU A 601 -31.45 1.50 -35.93
N ILE A 602 -31.07 0.63 -34.98
CA ILE A 602 -31.91 -0.51 -34.57
C ILE A 602 -33.25 0.02 -34.06
N PHE A 603 -33.25 1.06 -33.24
CA PHE A 603 -34.48 1.66 -32.74
C PHE A 603 -35.35 2.19 -33.90
N GLU A 604 -34.79 2.97 -34.82
CA GLU A 604 -35.51 3.48 -36.01
C GLU A 604 -36.15 2.36 -36.84
N LYS A 605 -35.44 1.24 -36.99
CA LYS A 605 -35.93 0.07 -37.74
C LYS A 605 -37.14 -0.58 -37.08
N ASN A 606 -37.15 -0.65 -35.76
CA ASN A 606 -38.17 -1.35 -34.97
C ASN A 606 -39.36 -0.47 -34.56
N CYS A 607 -39.15 0.84 -34.48
CA CYS A 607 -40.15 1.79 -34.00
C CYS A 607 -40.54 2.74 -35.14
N LYS A 608 -41.33 2.23 -36.08
CA LYS A 608 -41.87 3.00 -37.21
C LYS A 608 -43.10 3.81 -36.78
N GLY A 609 -43.14 5.09 -37.15
CA GLY A 609 -44.31 5.97 -36.96
C GLY A 609 -43.96 7.31 -36.32
N LYS A 610 -44.52 8.40 -36.85
CA LYS A 610 -44.33 9.77 -36.32
C LYS A 610 -44.90 9.96 -34.91
N ASP A 611 -45.78 9.07 -34.47
CA ASP A 611 -46.39 9.10 -33.13
C ASP A 611 -45.44 8.61 -32.01
N ASN A 612 -44.27 8.05 -32.36
CA ASN A 612 -43.29 7.67 -31.35
C ASN A 612 -42.53 8.90 -30.84
N LEU A 613 -42.85 9.32 -29.62
CA LEU A 613 -42.29 10.50 -28.95
C LEU A 613 -40.75 10.50 -28.83
N TYR A 614 -40.10 9.33 -28.94
CA TYR A 614 -38.65 9.22 -28.87
C TYR A 614 -37.93 9.44 -30.20
N LEU A 615 -38.62 9.44 -31.34
CA LEU A 615 -37.99 9.55 -32.66
C LEU A 615 -37.29 10.91 -32.86
N ALA A 616 -37.89 11.99 -32.34
CA ALA A 616 -37.25 13.30 -32.27
C ALA A 616 -35.94 13.28 -31.45
N CYS A 617 -35.92 12.52 -30.34
CA CYS A 617 -34.71 12.35 -29.52
C CYS A 617 -33.62 11.57 -30.29
N VAL A 618 -34.01 10.58 -31.09
CA VAL A 618 -33.06 9.81 -31.91
C VAL A 618 -32.34 10.71 -32.90
N PHE A 619 -33.09 11.49 -33.69
CA PHE A 619 -32.49 12.42 -34.65
C PHE A 619 -31.58 13.44 -33.96
N TYR A 620 -32.00 13.96 -32.80
CA TYR A 620 -31.16 14.83 -31.98
C TYR A 620 -29.86 14.16 -31.55
N LEU A 621 -29.90 12.92 -31.04
CA LEU A 621 -28.68 12.22 -30.60
C LEU A 621 -27.77 11.86 -31.79
N LYS A 622 -28.32 11.42 -32.93
CA LYS A 622 -27.55 11.18 -34.16
C LYS A 622 -26.88 12.47 -34.63
N PHE A 623 -27.60 13.60 -34.61
CA PHE A 623 -27.03 14.92 -34.88
C PHE A 623 -25.83 15.22 -33.96
N LYS A 624 -26.00 15.08 -32.64
CA LYS A 624 -24.91 15.32 -31.67
C LYS A 624 -23.70 14.43 -31.92
N ILE A 625 -23.91 13.20 -32.37
CA ILE A 625 -22.83 12.27 -32.73
C ILE A 625 -22.09 12.75 -33.98
N TYR A 626 -22.79 13.03 -35.08
CA TYR A 626 -22.15 13.46 -36.33
C TYR A 626 -21.48 14.82 -36.19
N ASP A 627 -22.06 15.74 -35.42
CA ASP A 627 -21.45 17.02 -35.06
C ASP A 627 -20.13 16.80 -34.29
N ALA A 628 -20.12 15.92 -33.28
CA ALA A 628 -18.91 15.58 -32.54
C ALA A 628 -17.84 14.87 -33.40
N LEU A 629 -18.25 14.17 -34.46
CA LEU A 629 -17.35 13.55 -35.45
C LEU A 629 -16.88 14.54 -36.54
N GLY A 630 -17.45 15.75 -36.61
CA GLY A 630 -17.13 16.74 -37.64
C GLY A 630 -17.83 16.52 -38.99
N ASP A 631 -18.77 15.57 -39.09
CA ASP A 631 -19.55 15.29 -40.30
C ASP A 631 -20.72 16.29 -40.40
N LYS A 632 -20.39 17.53 -40.80
CA LYS A 632 -21.32 18.66 -40.85
C LYS A 632 -22.48 18.44 -41.81
N GLU A 633 -22.27 17.69 -42.88
CA GLU A 633 -23.31 17.41 -43.89
C GLU A 633 -24.41 16.53 -43.28
N LYS A 634 -24.04 15.40 -42.68
CA LYS A 634 -25.02 14.53 -42.00
C LYS A 634 -25.66 15.19 -40.80
N ALA A 635 -24.89 15.97 -40.04
CA ALA A 635 -25.43 16.74 -38.92
C ALA A 635 -26.49 17.74 -39.40
N LYS A 636 -26.22 18.50 -40.45
CA LYS A 636 -27.17 19.45 -41.05
C LYS A 636 -28.42 18.75 -41.57
N ALA A 637 -28.28 17.63 -42.29
CA ALA A 637 -29.42 16.88 -42.80
C ALA A 637 -30.34 16.37 -41.67
N LEU A 638 -29.77 15.87 -40.56
CA LEU A 638 -30.54 15.44 -39.39
C LEU A 638 -31.19 16.61 -38.64
N TYR A 639 -30.52 17.76 -38.60
CA TYR A 639 -31.06 18.99 -38.05
C TYR A 639 -32.31 19.45 -38.83
N GLU A 640 -32.21 19.55 -40.15
CA GLU A 640 -33.31 19.96 -41.02
C GLU A 640 -34.48 18.99 -40.89
N LYS A 641 -34.19 17.68 -40.93
CA LYS A 641 -35.19 16.62 -40.75
C LYS A 641 -35.90 16.69 -39.39
N LEU A 642 -35.18 17.00 -38.30
CA LEU A 642 -35.79 17.14 -36.98
C LEU A 642 -36.75 18.33 -36.92
N ILE A 643 -36.41 19.45 -37.56
CA ILE A 643 -37.27 20.64 -37.60
C ILE A 643 -38.50 20.39 -38.47
N GLU A 644 -38.33 19.75 -39.62
CA GLU A 644 -39.41 19.48 -40.57
C GLU A 644 -40.40 18.44 -40.03
N GLU A 645 -39.89 17.31 -39.51
CA GLU A 645 -40.74 16.22 -39.07
C GLU A 645 -41.28 16.40 -37.64
N PHE A 646 -40.59 17.16 -36.78
CA PHE A 646 -40.95 17.34 -35.37
C PHE A 646 -40.86 18.80 -34.87
N PRO A 647 -41.53 19.77 -35.53
CA PRO A 647 -41.35 21.20 -35.28
C PRO A 647 -41.73 21.68 -33.88
N GLY A 648 -42.61 20.93 -33.18
CA GLY A 648 -43.06 21.23 -31.82
C GLY A 648 -42.29 20.49 -30.71
N SER A 649 -41.32 19.64 -31.06
CA SER A 649 -40.58 18.87 -30.07
C SER A 649 -39.61 19.73 -29.27
N TYR A 650 -39.39 19.40 -27.99
CA TYR A 650 -38.37 20.04 -27.14
C TYR A 650 -36.98 20.05 -27.82
N PHE A 651 -36.62 18.97 -28.52
CA PHE A 651 -35.34 18.87 -29.22
C PHE A 651 -35.25 19.81 -30.42
N SER A 652 -36.32 19.96 -31.21
CA SER A 652 -36.34 20.95 -32.31
C SER A 652 -36.16 22.38 -31.80
N GLN A 653 -36.74 22.70 -30.63
CA GLN A 653 -36.56 24.01 -29.99
C GLN A 653 -35.14 24.21 -29.47
N ILE A 654 -34.49 23.15 -28.97
CA ILE A 654 -33.08 23.21 -28.55
C ILE A 654 -32.17 23.46 -29.74
N ILE A 655 -32.27 22.72 -30.85
CA ILE A 655 -31.29 22.90 -31.93
C ILE A 655 -31.51 24.22 -32.70
N LYS A 656 -32.74 24.78 -32.69
CA LYS A 656 -33.00 26.11 -33.27
C LYS A 656 -32.29 27.25 -32.52
N LYS A 657 -32.00 27.05 -31.22
CA LYS A 657 -31.26 28.01 -30.38
C LYS A 657 -29.76 27.73 -30.46
#